data_AF-A0A0C2WER7-F1
#
_entry.id   AF-A0A0C2WER7-F1
#
_cell.length_a   1.000
_cell.length_b   1.000
_cell.length_c   1.000
_cell.angle_alpha   90.00
_cell.angle_beta   90.00
_cell.angle_gamma   90.00
#
_symmetry.space_group_name_H-M   'P 1'
#
loop_
_entity.id
_entity.type
_entity.pdbx_description
1 polymer ?
#
loop_
_entity_poly.entity_id
_entity_poly.type
_entity_poly.pdbx_seq_one_letter_code
_entity_poly.pdbx_strand_id
1 'polypeptide(L)'
;MQAGTVEAKSSPPRLTRQETETKMAAALAGFEKYIKSLAAGELDGYLDKIRPDKLKELGVVLPPNPILLIHDLGKHTDQERIKDLFECDRDDICDIVHLFSVSGSGKTRLSLNGLCSHWGLYISCRTMRGTASGSNDFKVATDMLQTMSDWRTSSSDLSNNDSVAHRAFTMLLCARVFILKQLVQHFPDNTKITDARLRWVLAQVLPPRFRLEDEDLFVKVLQVIRGAETGPMLDIIRDSLSNIITKRPDLFPNAPLVVVIDEAQMAAEYLNFFRSASGTERRPILREMVHFFHSSPIFKRIILSGTGLSMEMVKAAVGSLSAKQVPDESQGLFTNVGCFTREGSSQEAYIRRYLTLSDNDISDKRLLERMKYWFSGRYRLTASLIELFLHSENVPRHRVLTSFAEHLTGFKITDAIELEADEPPISPDLDEKIKTYRSLTELGRLFKEEGLSNRMQLINCLTDALMRWTLGSEPTSIPIKDKMHEMIALGVGFLDKMPRTRALKHVKNLPVYISEPLVVLSLRSLFEQQRWTTMKEWMIRSFRNALNPSTLGYVFETALPLVLMEIFGGKFSPLEEAFDFGSKSLGSRRVTLVSLKRVAGGNLQTCPVSWNEGSSDRLGFKAKTQTDVLKFLDDPEGKVFLFPDNHMHPDLLWFFQDKDTKELIIGVNQSKIKTKFDDGTWQGAINSVTPEFFYTMVVKGERIQYARVSHPNLVADLERTLKTNLWEDEDAPEDQQFRKTPRFLRVISSPDDKQDKHLDGKDDLVVFRWDQVQKYIGSTADSVVNTIGSVVL
;
A
#
# COMPACT_ATOMS: atom_id res chain seq x y z
N MET A 1 36.85 26.27 -52.24
CA MET A 1 35.42 26.53 -52.49
C MET A 1 34.83 27.15 -51.24
N GLN A 2 34.03 28.20 -51.43
CA GLN A 2 33.61 29.19 -50.44
C GLN A 2 32.84 28.59 -49.26
N ALA A 3 33.07 29.19 -48.08
CA ALA A 3 32.22 29.05 -46.91
C ALA A 3 30.82 29.57 -47.24
N GLY A 4 29.85 28.65 -47.30
CA GLY A 4 28.44 29.00 -47.37
C GLY A 4 27.98 29.53 -46.02
N THR A 5 27.69 30.83 -45.97
CA THR A 5 26.90 31.48 -44.92
C THR A 5 25.58 30.74 -44.79
N VAL A 6 25.38 30.04 -43.67
CA VAL A 6 24.05 29.55 -43.29
C VAL A 6 23.23 30.79 -42.93
N GLU A 7 22.35 31.19 -43.85
CA GLU A 7 21.36 32.24 -43.60
C GLU A 7 20.57 31.90 -42.34
N ALA A 8 20.59 32.83 -41.38
CA ALA A 8 19.71 32.78 -40.22
C ALA A 8 18.26 32.77 -40.73
N LYS A 9 17.56 31.63 -40.59
CA LYS A 9 16.12 31.57 -40.82
C LYS A 9 15.46 32.63 -39.93
N SER A 10 14.92 33.67 -40.56
CA SER A 10 14.13 34.70 -39.87
C SER A 10 13.13 34.03 -38.94
N SER A 11 13.09 34.47 -37.68
CA SER A 11 12.10 33.98 -36.74
C SER A 11 10.71 34.26 -37.33
N PRO A 12 9.76 33.30 -37.31
CA PRO A 12 8.43 33.54 -37.84
C PRO A 12 7.81 34.80 -37.21
N PRO A 13 7.01 35.58 -37.95
CA PRO A 13 6.42 36.81 -37.44
C PRO A 13 5.65 36.53 -36.15
N ARG A 14 5.91 37.36 -35.13
CA ARG A 14 5.29 37.22 -33.82
C ARG A 14 3.81 37.52 -33.92
N LEU A 15 2.98 36.67 -33.34
CA LEU A 15 1.52 36.80 -33.44
C LEU A 15 1.03 37.96 -32.59
N THR A 16 0.22 38.83 -33.20
CA THR A 16 -0.56 39.85 -32.49
C THR A 16 -1.62 39.19 -31.59
N ARG A 17 -2.22 39.98 -30.70
CA ARG A 17 -3.35 39.52 -29.85
C ARG A 17 -4.49 38.93 -30.70
N GLN A 18 -4.94 39.64 -31.73
CA GLN A 18 -6.06 39.22 -32.57
C GLN A 18 -5.75 37.94 -33.36
N GLU A 19 -4.53 37.82 -33.90
CA GLU A 19 -4.09 36.59 -34.58
C GLU A 19 -4.00 35.41 -33.60
N THR A 20 -3.57 35.66 -32.37
CA THR A 20 -3.50 34.64 -31.31
C THR A 20 -4.90 34.13 -30.97
N GLU A 21 -5.86 35.01 -30.70
CA GLU A 21 -7.26 34.64 -30.43
C GLU A 21 -7.89 33.90 -31.63
N THR A 22 -7.65 34.37 -32.86
CA THR A 22 -8.15 33.74 -34.09
C THR A 22 -7.62 32.33 -34.27
N LYS A 23 -6.31 32.11 -34.03
CA LYS A 23 -5.69 30.78 -34.12
C LYS A 23 -6.21 29.83 -33.05
N MET A 24 -6.39 30.29 -31.81
CA MET A 24 -6.97 29.45 -30.75
C MET A 24 -8.42 29.07 -31.07
N ALA A 25 -9.23 30.02 -31.57
CA ALA A 25 -10.60 29.74 -31.97
C ALA A 25 -10.66 28.72 -33.13
N ALA A 26 -9.79 28.86 -34.13
CA ALA A 26 -9.67 27.90 -35.23
C ALA A 26 -9.27 26.49 -34.75
N ALA A 27 -8.33 26.40 -33.80
CA ALA A 27 -7.93 25.12 -33.20
C ALA A 27 -9.06 24.45 -32.40
N LEU A 28 -9.97 25.23 -31.82
CA LEU A 28 -11.12 24.73 -31.06
C LEU A 28 -12.33 24.34 -31.91
N ALA A 29 -12.42 24.79 -33.16
CA ALA A 29 -13.58 24.56 -34.02
C ALA A 29 -13.94 23.06 -34.13
N GLY A 30 -12.94 22.17 -34.24
CA GLY A 30 -13.17 20.72 -34.29
C GLY A 30 -13.67 20.09 -32.99
N PHE A 31 -13.59 20.80 -31.86
CA PHE A 31 -14.01 20.33 -30.54
C PHE A 31 -15.32 20.99 -30.05
N GLU A 32 -15.90 21.90 -30.83
CA GLU A 32 -17.06 22.69 -30.43
C GLU A 32 -18.25 21.82 -30.00
N LYS A 33 -18.51 20.73 -30.73
CA LYS A 33 -19.57 19.77 -30.40
C LYS A 33 -19.34 19.12 -29.03
N TYR A 34 -18.11 18.71 -28.74
CA TYR A 34 -17.74 18.16 -27.43
C TYR A 34 -17.94 19.19 -26.32
N ILE A 35 -17.45 20.42 -26.50
CA ILE A 35 -17.56 21.49 -25.48
C ILE A 35 -19.03 21.79 -25.17
N LYS A 36 -19.89 21.89 -26.21
CA LYS A 36 -21.33 22.12 -26.03
C LYS A 36 -22.02 20.95 -25.33
N SER A 37 -21.77 19.71 -25.75
CA SER A 37 -22.35 18.52 -25.11
C SER A 37 -21.90 18.37 -23.66
N LEU A 38 -20.63 18.64 -23.36
CA LEU A 38 -20.12 18.66 -21.99
C LEU A 38 -20.79 19.76 -21.17
N ALA A 39 -20.88 20.99 -21.69
CA ALA A 39 -21.49 22.12 -21.01
C ALA A 39 -22.98 21.90 -20.72
N ALA A 40 -23.71 21.27 -21.63
CA ALA A 40 -25.12 20.94 -21.47
C ALA A 40 -25.38 19.74 -20.53
N GLY A 41 -24.35 19.01 -20.09
CA GLY A 41 -24.49 17.83 -19.23
C GLY A 41 -24.88 16.56 -19.97
N GLU A 42 -24.84 16.55 -21.31
CA GLU A 42 -25.18 15.38 -22.12
C GLU A 42 -24.20 14.21 -21.90
N LEU A 43 -23.00 14.51 -21.40
CA LEU A 43 -21.95 13.53 -21.13
C LEU A 43 -21.91 13.06 -19.69
N ASP A 44 -22.66 13.68 -18.76
CA ASP A 44 -22.60 13.36 -17.33
C ASP A 44 -22.95 11.89 -17.10
N GLY A 45 -24.05 11.42 -17.69
CA GLY A 45 -24.47 10.01 -17.60
C GLY A 45 -23.55 9.03 -18.32
N TYR A 46 -22.79 9.45 -19.32
CA TYR A 46 -21.76 8.60 -19.95
C TYR A 46 -20.56 8.45 -19.00
N LEU A 47 -20.08 9.55 -18.43
CA LEU A 47 -18.88 9.57 -17.58
C LEU A 47 -19.14 8.99 -16.19
N ASP A 48 -20.38 8.99 -15.74
CA ASP A 48 -20.82 8.36 -14.49
C ASP A 48 -21.12 6.86 -14.62
N LYS A 49 -21.30 6.32 -15.84
CA LYS A 49 -21.56 4.89 -16.01
C LYS A 49 -20.26 4.08 -15.97
N ILE A 50 -20.27 2.99 -15.21
CA ILE A 50 -19.19 1.99 -15.22
C ILE A 50 -19.03 1.38 -16.63
N ARG A 51 -20.14 0.99 -17.26
CA ARG A 51 -20.15 0.51 -18.64
C ARG A 51 -20.96 1.48 -19.48
N PRO A 52 -20.33 2.50 -20.07
CA PRO A 52 -21.07 3.49 -20.80
C PRO A 52 -21.54 2.95 -22.15
N ASP A 53 -22.75 3.35 -22.56
CA ASP A 53 -23.28 3.03 -23.88
C ASP A 53 -22.46 3.71 -24.98
N LYS A 54 -22.55 3.23 -26.24
CA LYS A 54 -21.91 3.90 -27.38
C LYS A 54 -22.31 5.37 -27.43
N LEU A 55 -21.32 6.27 -27.36
CA LEU A 55 -21.51 7.70 -27.54
C LEU A 55 -22.10 8.02 -28.91
N LYS A 56 -22.99 9.02 -28.93
CA LYS A 56 -23.32 9.75 -30.17
C LYS A 56 -22.03 10.25 -30.81
N GLU A 57 -21.95 10.32 -32.14
CA GLU A 57 -20.74 10.75 -32.85
C GLU A 57 -20.35 12.19 -32.47
N LEU A 58 -19.39 12.37 -31.56
CA LEU A 58 -18.87 13.67 -31.14
C LEU A 58 -17.73 14.18 -32.04
N GLY A 59 -17.25 13.36 -32.99
CA GLY A 59 -16.04 13.63 -33.76
C GLY A 59 -14.73 13.41 -32.98
N VAL A 60 -14.84 13.11 -31.68
CA VAL A 60 -13.71 12.86 -30.76
C VAL A 60 -13.80 11.49 -30.11
N VAL A 61 -12.68 10.99 -29.61
CA VAL A 61 -12.57 9.73 -28.87
C VAL A 61 -12.49 10.03 -27.39
N LEU A 62 -13.32 9.34 -26.62
CA LEU A 62 -13.20 9.20 -25.17
C LEU A 62 -12.73 7.78 -24.83
N PRO A 63 -12.11 7.56 -23.66
CA PRO A 63 -11.65 6.23 -23.28
C PRO A 63 -12.79 5.20 -23.34
N PRO A 64 -12.53 4.00 -23.88
CA PRO A 64 -13.57 2.98 -24.08
C PRO A 64 -13.90 2.21 -22.80
N ASN A 65 -13.02 2.26 -21.78
CA ASN A 65 -13.14 1.44 -20.57
C ASN A 65 -13.59 2.28 -19.37
N PRO A 66 -14.31 1.68 -18.39
CA PRO A 66 -14.53 2.27 -17.08
C PRO A 66 -13.22 2.77 -16.47
N ILE A 67 -13.28 3.96 -15.87
CA ILE A 67 -12.17 4.48 -15.07
C ILE A 67 -12.72 4.79 -13.68
N LEU A 68 -12.49 3.90 -12.72
CA LEU A 68 -12.96 4.08 -11.34
C LEU A 68 -12.43 5.35 -10.69
N LEU A 69 -11.29 5.87 -11.17
CA LEU A 69 -10.73 7.16 -10.71
C LEU A 69 -11.67 8.35 -10.96
N ILE A 70 -12.56 8.29 -11.96
CA ILE A 70 -13.51 9.38 -12.28
C ILE A 70 -14.98 9.01 -12.01
N HIS A 71 -15.29 7.74 -11.79
CA HIS A 71 -16.64 7.32 -11.40
C HIS A 71 -17.07 8.00 -10.08
N ASP A 72 -18.30 8.51 -10.00
CA ASP A 72 -18.84 9.25 -8.84
C ASP A 72 -17.93 10.40 -8.34
N LEU A 73 -17.16 11.02 -9.23
CA LEU A 73 -16.30 12.13 -8.86
C LEU A 73 -17.14 13.28 -8.30
N GLY A 74 -16.77 13.80 -7.13
CA GLY A 74 -17.51 14.88 -6.45
C GLY A 74 -18.78 14.48 -5.68
N LYS A 75 -19.27 13.22 -5.75
CA LYS A 75 -20.54 12.80 -5.10
C LYS A 75 -20.40 12.26 -3.68
N HIS A 76 -19.24 11.68 -3.34
CA HIS A 76 -18.97 11.03 -2.04
C HIS A 76 -17.64 11.51 -1.46
N THR A 77 -17.53 12.81 -1.25
CA THR A 77 -16.30 13.45 -0.85
C THR A 77 -16.16 13.59 0.66
N ASP A 78 -14.93 13.46 1.13
CA ASP A 78 -14.55 13.81 2.50
C ASP A 78 -14.34 15.32 2.55
N GLN A 79 -15.39 16.05 2.95
CA GLN A 79 -15.41 17.52 2.91
C GLN A 79 -14.39 18.13 3.88
N GLU A 80 -14.19 17.52 5.05
CA GLU A 80 -13.19 17.98 6.02
C GLU A 80 -11.78 17.86 5.42
N ARG A 81 -11.45 16.72 4.82
CA ARG A 81 -10.15 16.51 4.17
C ARG A 81 -9.93 17.45 2.98
N ILE A 82 -10.98 17.73 2.18
CA ILE A 82 -10.90 18.68 1.08
C ILE A 82 -10.67 20.08 1.60
N LYS A 83 -11.41 20.48 2.64
CA LYS A 83 -11.27 21.78 3.30
C LYS A 83 -9.83 22.01 3.75
N ASP A 84 -9.27 21.07 4.50
CA ASP A 84 -7.90 21.14 5.01
C ASP A 84 -6.84 21.28 3.90
N LEU A 85 -7.07 20.66 2.73
CA LEU A 85 -6.13 20.69 1.61
C LEU A 85 -6.30 21.92 0.70
N PHE A 86 -7.53 22.42 0.50
CA PHE A 86 -7.84 23.45 -0.50
C PHE A 86 -8.13 24.85 0.08
N GLU A 87 -8.45 24.96 1.37
CA GLU A 87 -8.71 26.24 2.05
C GLU A 87 -7.52 26.72 2.89
N CYS A 88 -7.23 28.03 2.79
CA CYS A 88 -6.18 28.72 3.54
C CYS A 88 -6.84 29.77 4.42
N ASP A 89 -6.33 29.94 5.65
CA ASP A 89 -6.78 31.01 6.54
C ASP A 89 -6.18 32.39 6.18
N ARG A 90 -5.28 32.44 5.17
CA ARG A 90 -4.64 33.67 4.70
C ARG A 90 -5.12 34.03 3.30
N ASP A 91 -5.76 35.19 3.18
CA ASP A 91 -6.34 35.69 1.92
C ASP A 91 -5.33 36.46 1.04
N ASP A 92 -4.16 36.82 1.57
CA ASP A 92 -3.20 37.74 0.95
C ASP A 92 -2.00 37.06 0.26
N ILE A 93 -1.80 35.75 0.48
CA ILE A 93 -0.60 35.02 -0.01
C ILE A 93 -0.99 33.71 -0.69
N CYS A 94 -0.37 33.43 -1.84
CA CYS A 94 -0.48 32.14 -2.52
C CYS A 94 0.25 31.04 -1.73
N ASP A 95 -0.51 30.12 -1.14
CA ASP A 95 0.03 29.06 -0.28
C ASP A 95 0.54 27.85 -1.10
N ILE A 96 1.57 27.16 -0.60
CA ILE A 96 2.15 25.99 -1.28
C ILE A 96 2.06 24.78 -0.36
N VAL A 97 1.30 23.77 -0.80
CA VAL A 97 1.04 22.54 -0.04
C VAL A 97 1.66 21.34 -0.74
N HIS A 98 2.44 20.54 0.00
CA HIS A 98 2.95 19.26 -0.46
C HIS A 98 2.01 18.13 -0.04
N LEU A 99 1.29 17.56 -1.00
CA LEU A 99 0.45 16.37 -0.83
C LEU A 99 1.31 15.10 -0.87
N PHE A 100 1.74 14.65 0.31
CA PHE A 100 2.74 13.61 0.48
C PHE A 100 2.13 12.31 1.01
N SER A 101 2.14 11.26 0.18
CA SER A 101 1.71 9.92 0.57
C SER A 101 2.17 8.87 -0.45
N VAL A 102 2.05 7.59 -0.09
CA VAL A 102 2.41 6.42 -0.92
C VAL A 102 1.61 6.34 -2.23
N SER A 103 2.14 5.59 -3.21
CA SER A 103 1.46 5.35 -4.49
C SER A 103 0.14 4.63 -4.29
N GLY A 104 -0.95 5.12 -4.89
CA GLY A 104 -2.26 4.46 -4.81
C GLY A 104 -3.09 4.78 -3.56
N SER A 105 -2.58 5.64 -2.66
CA SER A 105 -3.30 6.15 -1.49
C SER A 105 -4.44 7.13 -1.79
N GLY A 106 -4.69 7.47 -3.06
CA GLY A 106 -5.79 8.36 -3.44
C GLY A 106 -5.43 9.84 -3.61
N LYS A 107 -4.14 10.22 -3.62
CA LYS A 107 -3.70 11.61 -3.86
C LYS A 107 -4.38 12.28 -5.07
N THR A 108 -4.34 11.63 -6.23
CA THR A 108 -4.99 12.12 -7.45
C THR A 108 -6.50 12.24 -7.24
N ARG A 109 -7.18 11.19 -6.74
CA ARG A 109 -8.64 11.22 -6.48
C ARG A 109 -9.04 12.35 -5.52
N LEU A 110 -8.28 12.56 -4.46
CA LEU A 110 -8.50 13.65 -3.50
C LEU A 110 -8.34 15.02 -4.17
N SER A 111 -7.30 15.19 -4.98
CA SER A 111 -7.06 16.44 -5.73
C SER A 111 -8.20 16.74 -6.71
N LEU A 112 -8.68 15.72 -7.44
CA LEU A 112 -9.80 15.87 -8.37
C LEU A 112 -11.11 16.19 -7.64
N ASN A 113 -11.39 15.52 -6.51
CA ASN A 113 -12.55 15.83 -5.68
C ASN A 113 -12.48 17.26 -5.12
N GLY A 114 -11.30 17.72 -4.71
CA GLY A 114 -11.11 19.08 -4.25
C GLY A 114 -11.34 20.11 -5.36
N LEU A 115 -10.93 19.83 -6.60
CA LEU A 115 -11.24 20.65 -7.77
C LEU A 115 -12.71 20.59 -8.22
N CYS A 116 -13.47 19.57 -7.80
CA CYS A 116 -14.94 19.60 -7.93
C CYS A 116 -15.58 20.58 -6.93
N SER A 117 -14.88 20.86 -5.83
CA SER A 117 -15.33 21.79 -4.77
C SER A 117 -14.72 23.19 -4.91
N HIS A 118 -13.69 23.36 -5.74
CA HIS A 118 -12.94 24.61 -5.93
C HIS A 118 -12.57 24.81 -7.41
N TRP A 119 -12.71 26.02 -7.93
CA TRP A 119 -12.20 26.30 -9.28
C TRP A 119 -10.68 26.26 -9.32
N GLY A 120 -10.14 25.56 -10.31
CA GLY A 120 -8.70 25.44 -10.43
C GLY A 120 -8.22 24.70 -11.67
N LEU A 121 -6.90 24.62 -11.79
CA LEU A 121 -6.23 23.92 -12.88
C LEU A 121 -5.63 22.60 -12.39
N TYR A 122 -5.80 21.54 -13.17
CA TYR A 122 -5.15 20.25 -12.96
C TYR A 122 -4.06 20.04 -14.02
N ILE A 123 -2.80 20.16 -13.61
CA ILE A 123 -1.64 19.98 -14.48
C ILE A 123 -0.99 18.66 -14.10
N SER A 124 -0.90 17.75 -15.06
CA SER A 124 -0.19 16.48 -14.87
C SER A 124 1.17 16.55 -15.53
N CYS A 125 2.22 16.30 -14.75
CA CYS A 125 3.58 16.21 -15.28
C CYS A 125 3.88 14.82 -15.90
N ARG A 126 2.91 13.90 -15.87
CA ARG A 126 3.01 12.56 -16.48
C ARG A 126 1.69 12.11 -17.07
N THR A 127 1.68 11.81 -18.36
CA THR A 127 0.50 11.24 -19.02
C THR A 127 0.71 9.80 -19.45
N MET A 128 -0.37 9.02 -19.43
CA MET A 128 -0.43 7.68 -20.03
C MET A 128 -1.64 7.62 -20.96
N ARG A 129 -1.46 7.01 -22.14
CA ARG A 129 -2.57 6.85 -23.09
C ARG A 129 -3.64 5.94 -22.48
N GLY A 130 -4.90 6.30 -22.72
CA GLY A 130 -6.06 5.49 -22.30
C GLY A 130 -6.36 5.54 -20.81
N THR A 131 -5.72 6.42 -20.03
CA THR A 131 -5.99 6.61 -18.60
C THR A 131 -6.45 8.04 -18.29
N ALA A 132 -7.09 8.23 -17.14
CA ALA A 132 -7.46 9.53 -16.58
C ALA A 132 -6.25 10.27 -15.99
N SER A 133 -5.19 10.44 -16.78
CA SER A 133 -3.94 11.09 -16.35
C SER A 133 -3.86 12.59 -16.67
N GLY A 134 -4.82 13.14 -17.39
CA GLY A 134 -4.81 14.53 -17.86
C GLY A 134 -4.11 14.75 -19.21
N SER A 135 -4.05 16.02 -19.62
CA SER A 135 -3.41 16.48 -20.86
C SER A 135 -1.89 16.38 -20.84
N ASN A 136 -1.28 16.15 -22.01
CA ASN A 136 0.17 16.13 -22.20
C ASN A 136 0.76 17.53 -22.49
N ASP A 137 -0.03 18.59 -22.28
CA ASP A 137 0.33 19.97 -22.55
C ASP A 137 1.57 20.45 -21.80
N PHE A 138 1.79 20.02 -20.56
CA PHE A 138 3.02 20.31 -19.82
C PHE A 138 4.26 19.80 -20.57
N LYS A 139 4.26 18.53 -20.95
CA LYS A 139 5.39 17.91 -21.66
C LYS A 139 5.65 18.63 -22.98
N VAL A 140 4.60 18.89 -23.76
CA VAL A 140 4.70 19.61 -25.04
C VAL A 140 5.23 21.04 -24.84
N ALA A 141 4.75 21.78 -23.84
CA ALA A 141 5.26 23.12 -23.53
C ALA A 141 6.76 23.08 -23.17
N THR A 142 7.17 22.08 -22.38
CA THR A 142 8.59 21.89 -22.00
C THR A 142 9.48 21.36 -23.13
N ASP A 143 8.92 20.70 -24.13
CA ASP A 143 9.66 20.33 -25.34
C ASP A 143 9.79 21.54 -26.26
N MET A 144 8.75 22.36 -26.38
CA MET A 144 8.80 23.60 -27.16
C MET A 144 9.81 24.60 -26.60
N LEU A 145 9.91 24.75 -25.29
CA LEU A 145 10.85 25.72 -24.70
C LEU A 145 12.31 25.41 -25.08
N GLN A 146 12.68 24.13 -25.20
CA GLN A 146 14.03 23.70 -25.60
C GLN A 146 14.37 24.04 -27.06
N THR A 147 13.35 24.32 -27.88
CA THR A 147 13.50 24.69 -29.28
C THR A 147 13.46 26.19 -29.52
N MET A 148 13.27 27.00 -28.48
CA MET A 148 13.25 28.47 -28.61
C MET A 148 14.68 29.00 -28.82
N SER A 149 14.82 30.03 -29.66
CA SER A 149 16.12 30.63 -29.99
C SER A 149 16.90 31.13 -28.78
N ASP A 150 16.19 31.50 -27.72
CA ASP A 150 16.75 32.09 -26.50
C ASP A 150 17.10 31.03 -25.43
N TRP A 151 16.74 29.77 -25.67
CA TRP A 151 17.10 28.65 -24.78
C TRP A 151 18.61 28.40 -24.81
N ARG A 152 19.19 28.13 -23.64
CA ARG A 152 20.62 27.88 -23.47
C ARG A 152 20.85 26.63 -22.63
N THR A 153 21.80 25.80 -23.05
CA THR A 153 22.18 24.55 -22.34
C THR A 153 23.56 24.64 -21.69
N SER A 154 24.38 25.63 -22.06
CA SER A 154 25.72 25.83 -21.51
C SER A 154 25.67 26.41 -20.10
N SER A 155 26.48 25.88 -19.18
CA SER A 155 26.53 26.33 -17.77
C SER A 155 26.88 27.80 -17.60
N SER A 156 27.64 28.37 -18.52
CA SER A 156 28.14 29.76 -18.46
C SER A 156 27.09 30.82 -18.77
N ASP A 157 26.02 30.49 -19.50
CA ASP A 157 24.98 31.45 -19.91
C ASP A 157 23.57 30.82 -19.83
N LEU A 158 22.98 30.82 -18.64
CA LEU A 158 21.60 30.37 -18.41
C LEU A 158 20.64 31.55 -18.13
N SER A 159 21.10 32.78 -18.39
CA SER A 159 20.45 34.02 -17.95
C SER A 159 19.04 34.23 -18.52
N ASN A 160 18.79 33.68 -19.71
CA ASN A 160 17.52 33.82 -20.43
C ASN A 160 16.56 32.63 -20.23
N ASN A 161 16.97 31.56 -19.55
CA ASN A 161 16.12 30.37 -19.45
C ASN A 161 14.86 30.64 -18.62
N ASP A 162 14.94 31.48 -17.60
CA ASP A 162 13.79 31.86 -16.76
C ASP A 162 12.70 32.59 -17.59
N SER A 163 13.09 33.45 -18.53
CA SER A 163 12.13 34.16 -19.41
C SER A 163 11.52 33.22 -20.45
N VAL A 164 12.28 32.26 -20.96
CA VAL A 164 11.81 31.21 -21.86
C VAL A 164 10.81 30.29 -21.15
N ALA A 165 11.10 29.88 -19.91
CA ALA A 165 10.16 29.10 -19.10
C ALA A 165 8.89 29.90 -18.77
N HIS A 166 9.03 31.17 -18.37
CA HIS A 166 7.90 32.06 -18.13
C HIS A 166 6.97 32.16 -19.35
N ARG A 167 7.52 32.29 -20.55
CA ARG A 167 6.76 32.28 -21.80
C ARG A 167 6.04 30.95 -22.03
N ALA A 168 6.72 29.81 -21.83
CA ALA A 168 6.11 28.49 -21.99
C ALA A 168 4.94 28.25 -21.02
N PHE A 169 5.08 28.66 -19.75
CA PHE A 169 3.99 28.55 -18.78
C PHE A 169 2.87 29.56 -19.03
N THR A 170 3.18 30.73 -19.61
CA THR A 170 2.16 31.66 -20.08
C THR A 170 1.34 31.06 -21.22
N MET A 171 1.96 30.35 -22.17
CA MET A 171 1.24 29.61 -23.21
C MET A 171 0.31 28.55 -22.62
N LEU A 172 0.82 27.76 -21.66
CA LEU A 172 0.05 26.72 -20.98
C LEU A 172 -1.17 27.31 -20.25
N LEU A 173 -0.97 28.38 -19.48
CA LEU A 173 -2.06 29.06 -18.77
C LEU A 173 -3.06 29.69 -19.73
N CYS A 174 -2.58 30.33 -20.81
CA CYS A 174 -3.43 30.96 -21.82
C CYS A 174 -4.34 29.94 -22.51
N ALA A 175 -3.79 28.81 -22.97
CA ALA A 175 -4.57 27.75 -23.59
C ALA A 175 -5.68 27.23 -22.66
N ARG A 176 -5.34 26.95 -21.39
CA ARG A 176 -6.31 26.44 -20.40
C ARG A 176 -7.40 27.45 -20.06
N VAL A 177 -7.05 28.71 -19.84
CA VAL A 177 -8.01 29.78 -19.53
C VAL A 177 -8.92 30.06 -20.74
N PHE A 178 -8.37 30.01 -21.95
CA PHE A 178 -9.15 30.18 -23.16
C PHE A 178 -10.20 29.07 -23.33
N ILE A 179 -9.81 27.80 -23.11
CA ILE A 179 -10.73 26.66 -23.13
C ILE A 179 -11.78 26.76 -22.03
N LEU A 180 -11.38 27.13 -20.80
CA LEU A 180 -12.31 27.36 -19.70
C LEU A 180 -13.34 28.43 -20.05
N LYS A 181 -12.92 29.54 -20.68
CA LYS A 181 -13.84 30.58 -21.16
C LYS A 181 -14.86 30.03 -22.14
N GLN A 182 -14.43 29.24 -23.12
CA GLN A 182 -15.35 28.62 -24.09
C GLN A 182 -16.35 27.70 -23.40
N LEU A 183 -15.90 26.89 -22.44
CA LEU A 183 -16.79 26.01 -21.68
C LEU A 183 -17.83 26.80 -20.88
N VAL A 184 -17.40 27.85 -20.16
CA VAL A 184 -18.29 28.68 -19.33
C VAL A 184 -19.34 29.42 -20.16
N GLN A 185 -18.96 29.88 -21.36
CA GLN A 185 -19.88 30.55 -22.28
C GLN A 185 -21.00 29.65 -22.80
N HIS A 186 -20.82 28.33 -22.75
CA HIS A 186 -21.81 27.36 -23.17
C HIS A 186 -22.62 26.75 -22.02
N PHE A 187 -22.30 27.06 -20.75
CA PHE A 187 -23.12 26.57 -19.64
C PHE A 187 -24.51 27.22 -19.66
N PRO A 188 -25.59 26.43 -19.57
CA PRO A 188 -26.93 26.94 -19.31
C PRO A 188 -26.97 27.86 -18.08
N ASP A 189 -27.88 28.83 -18.07
CA ASP A 189 -28.02 29.81 -16.98
C ASP A 189 -28.31 29.15 -15.62
N ASN A 190 -29.01 28.01 -15.62
CA ASN A 190 -29.34 27.24 -14.42
C ASN A 190 -28.27 26.21 -14.00
N THR A 191 -27.09 26.22 -14.61
CA THR A 191 -26.02 25.27 -14.28
C THR A 191 -25.56 25.46 -12.84
N LYS A 192 -25.59 24.39 -12.04
CA LYS A 192 -25.06 24.44 -10.67
C LYS A 192 -23.54 24.54 -10.68
N ILE A 193 -22.99 25.27 -9.73
CA ILE A 193 -21.54 25.43 -9.57
C ILE A 193 -20.80 24.09 -9.42
N THR A 194 -21.39 23.11 -8.74
CA THR A 194 -20.84 21.76 -8.58
C THR A 194 -20.68 21.05 -9.91
N ASP A 195 -21.69 21.16 -10.78
CA ASP A 195 -21.73 20.49 -12.08
C ASP A 195 -20.76 21.18 -13.05
N ALA A 196 -20.72 22.51 -13.04
CA ALA A 196 -19.76 23.30 -13.82
C ALA A 196 -18.30 22.95 -13.47
N ARG A 197 -17.98 22.84 -12.18
CA ARG A 197 -16.66 22.44 -11.70
C ARG A 197 -16.32 21.00 -12.07
N LEU A 198 -17.25 20.06 -11.86
CA LEU A 198 -17.07 18.66 -12.25
C LEU A 198 -16.76 18.54 -13.75
N ARG A 199 -17.55 19.19 -14.61
CA ARG A 199 -17.34 19.19 -16.07
C ARG A 199 -15.99 19.79 -16.47
N TRP A 200 -15.57 20.85 -15.79
CA TRP A 200 -14.24 21.42 -16.00
C TRP A 200 -13.10 20.47 -15.57
N VAL A 201 -13.26 19.76 -14.45
CA VAL A 201 -12.29 18.74 -14.04
C VAL A 201 -12.22 17.60 -15.06
N LEU A 202 -13.38 17.11 -15.53
CA LEU A 202 -13.45 16.06 -16.54
C LEU A 202 -12.77 16.46 -17.85
N ALA A 203 -12.97 17.70 -18.31
CA ALA A 203 -12.27 18.22 -19.49
C ALA A 203 -10.74 18.16 -19.34
N GLN A 204 -10.21 18.48 -18.15
CA GLN A 204 -8.76 18.50 -17.90
C GLN A 204 -8.15 17.11 -17.72
N VAL A 205 -8.89 16.18 -17.09
CA VAL A 205 -8.41 14.84 -16.73
C VAL A 205 -8.57 13.83 -17.88
N LEU A 206 -9.60 14.02 -18.69
CA LEU A 206 -9.90 13.24 -19.90
C LEU A 206 -10.10 14.16 -21.10
N PRO A 207 -9.06 14.88 -21.53
CA PRO A 207 -9.19 15.81 -22.64
C PRO A 207 -9.47 15.03 -23.93
N PRO A 208 -10.44 15.49 -24.75
CA PRO A 208 -10.83 14.79 -25.96
C PRO A 208 -9.72 14.84 -27.02
N ARG A 209 -9.70 13.82 -27.89
CA ARG A 209 -8.76 13.70 -29.03
C ARG A 209 -9.49 13.32 -30.30
N PHE A 210 -8.94 13.65 -31.46
CA PHE A 210 -9.43 13.11 -32.73
C PHE A 210 -8.97 11.65 -32.93
N ARG A 211 -9.76 10.82 -33.62
CA ARG A 211 -9.47 9.38 -33.82
C ARG A 211 -8.10 9.08 -34.41
N LEU A 212 -7.60 9.96 -35.27
CA LEU A 212 -6.36 9.78 -36.01
C LEU A 212 -5.22 10.68 -35.50
N GLU A 213 -5.44 11.39 -34.40
CA GLU A 213 -4.46 12.33 -33.86
C GLU A 213 -4.14 12.02 -32.41
N ASP A 214 -2.86 12.15 -32.07
CA ASP A 214 -2.38 11.89 -30.72
C ASP A 214 -2.54 13.08 -29.78
N GLU A 215 -2.89 14.24 -30.33
CA GLU A 215 -2.94 15.52 -29.62
C GLU A 215 -4.33 15.77 -29.06
N ASP A 216 -4.38 16.12 -27.78
CA ASP A 216 -5.62 16.51 -27.12
C ASP A 216 -5.94 18.00 -27.28
N LEU A 217 -7.16 18.35 -26.89
CA LEU A 217 -7.71 19.71 -26.91
C LEU A 217 -6.72 20.79 -26.45
N PHE A 218 -6.03 20.57 -25.32
CA PHE A 218 -5.13 21.57 -24.74
C PHE A 218 -3.83 21.64 -25.53
N VAL A 219 -3.28 20.49 -25.93
CA VAL A 219 -2.07 20.43 -26.77
C VAL A 219 -2.28 21.17 -28.10
N LYS A 220 -3.45 20.99 -28.72
CA LYS A 220 -3.81 21.64 -30.00
C LYS A 220 -3.81 23.17 -29.89
N VAL A 221 -4.48 23.69 -28.86
CA VAL A 221 -4.53 25.15 -28.61
C VAL A 221 -3.13 25.68 -28.25
N LEU A 222 -2.38 24.96 -27.43
CA LEU A 222 -1.03 25.35 -27.02
C LEU A 222 -0.05 25.45 -28.20
N GLN A 223 -0.13 24.52 -29.15
CA GLN A 223 0.73 24.50 -30.34
C GLN A 223 0.53 25.70 -31.27
N VAL A 224 -0.73 26.08 -31.53
CA VAL A 224 -1.02 27.16 -32.49
C VAL A 224 -0.58 28.54 -31.98
N ILE A 225 -0.42 28.71 -30.67
CA ILE A 225 0.05 29.94 -30.03
C ILE A 225 1.57 29.96 -29.76
N ARG A 226 2.34 28.98 -30.28
CA ARG A 226 3.81 28.95 -30.13
C ARG A 226 4.51 30.21 -30.63
N GLY A 227 3.93 30.94 -31.58
CA GLY A 227 4.45 32.21 -32.10
C GLY A 227 3.99 33.47 -31.34
N ALA A 228 3.14 33.35 -30.32
CA ALA A 228 2.57 34.49 -29.61
C ALA A 228 3.56 35.11 -28.62
N GLU A 229 3.41 36.42 -28.40
CA GLU A 229 4.17 37.16 -27.38
C GLU A 229 3.55 37.01 -25.98
N THR A 230 4.41 37.06 -24.96
CA THR A 230 4.00 36.90 -23.55
C THR A 230 2.97 37.96 -23.12
N GLY A 231 3.18 39.23 -23.45
CA GLY A 231 2.28 40.33 -23.08
C GLY A 231 0.84 40.11 -23.56
N PRO A 232 0.61 39.94 -24.88
CA PRO A 232 -0.70 39.62 -25.43
C PRO A 232 -1.36 38.38 -24.79
N MET A 233 -0.59 37.32 -24.50
CA MET A 233 -1.15 36.14 -23.82
C MET A 233 -1.60 36.46 -22.39
N LEU A 234 -0.84 37.25 -21.63
CA LEU A 234 -1.24 37.70 -20.28
C LEU A 234 -2.49 38.57 -20.31
N ASP A 235 -2.64 39.45 -21.31
CA ASP A 235 -3.85 40.24 -21.49
C ASP A 235 -5.06 39.35 -21.83
N ILE A 236 -4.90 38.37 -22.71
CA ILE A 236 -5.95 37.39 -23.01
C ILE A 236 -6.37 36.61 -21.76
N ILE A 237 -5.41 36.18 -20.93
CA ILE A 237 -5.68 35.50 -19.65
C ILE A 237 -6.51 36.40 -18.73
N ARG A 238 -6.05 37.63 -18.49
CA ARG A 238 -6.71 38.59 -17.59
C ARG A 238 -8.12 38.90 -18.06
N ASP A 239 -8.27 39.25 -19.34
CA ASP A 239 -9.55 39.64 -19.92
C ASP A 239 -10.52 38.46 -19.96
N SER A 240 -10.04 37.25 -20.24
CA SER A 240 -10.88 36.05 -20.26
C SER A 240 -11.40 35.69 -18.87
N LEU A 241 -10.55 35.72 -17.85
CA LEU A 241 -10.95 35.46 -16.46
C LEU A 241 -11.91 36.55 -15.96
N SER A 242 -11.59 37.82 -16.17
CA SER A 242 -12.46 38.94 -15.81
C SER A 242 -13.83 38.82 -16.49
N ASN A 243 -13.86 38.42 -17.77
CA ASN A 243 -15.10 38.24 -18.51
C ASN A 243 -15.99 37.13 -17.92
N ILE A 244 -15.43 35.96 -17.61
CA ILE A 244 -16.24 34.85 -17.08
C ILE A 244 -16.68 35.10 -15.64
N ILE A 245 -15.84 35.69 -14.80
CA ILE A 245 -16.18 36.01 -13.42
C ILE A 245 -17.30 37.08 -13.38
N THR A 246 -17.19 38.11 -14.20
CA THR A 246 -18.18 39.20 -14.24
C THR A 246 -19.51 38.74 -14.81
N LYS A 247 -19.50 37.87 -15.84
CA LYS A 247 -20.73 37.38 -16.49
C LYS A 247 -21.42 36.25 -15.74
N ARG A 248 -20.66 35.45 -14.98
CA ARG A 248 -21.16 34.28 -14.24
C ARG A 248 -20.71 34.31 -12.77
N PRO A 249 -21.06 35.37 -12.00
CA PRO A 249 -20.69 35.45 -10.60
C PRO A 249 -21.29 34.32 -9.76
N ASP A 250 -22.42 33.75 -10.20
CA ASP A 250 -23.06 32.55 -9.65
C ASP A 250 -22.13 31.33 -9.66
N LEU A 251 -21.30 31.20 -10.69
CA LEU A 251 -20.34 30.10 -10.80
C LEU A 251 -19.02 30.42 -10.10
N PHE A 252 -18.65 31.68 -9.91
CA PHE A 252 -17.36 32.09 -9.36
C PHE A 252 -17.47 32.90 -8.04
N PRO A 253 -18.14 32.39 -6.99
CA PRO A 253 -18.33 33.13 -5.74
C PRO A 253 -17.03 33.34 -4.93
N ASN A 254 -16.02 32.47 -5.11
CA ASN A 254 -14.81 32.40 -4.29
C ASN A 254 -13.52 32.50 -5.13
N ALA A 255 -13.36 33.56 -5.93
CA ALA A 255 -12.07 33.86 -6.59
C ALA A 255 -11.06 34.35 -5.54
N PRO A 256 -9.80 33.87 -5.51
CA PRO A 256 -8.99 33.30 -6.62
C PRO A 256 -8.94 31.76 -6.76
N LEU A 257 -8.29 31.27 -7.83
CA LEU A 257 -8.22 29.85 -8.27
C LEU A 257 -7.19 29.02 -7.49
N VAL A 258 -7.25 27.69 -7.62
CA VAL A 258 -6.24 26.73 -7.14
C VAL A 258 -5.50 26.09 -8.32
N VAL A 259 -4.24 25.71 -8.16
CA VAL A 259 -3.53 24.86 -9.14
C VAL A 259 -3.02 23.59 -8.46
N VAL A 260 -3.35 22.44 -9.04
CA VAL A 260 -2.81 21.14 -8.68
C VAL A 260 -1.77 20.76 -9.73
N ILE A 261 -0.56 20.47 -9.26
CA ILE A 261 0.52 19.91 -10.07
C ILE A 261 0.69 18.46 -9.62
N ASP A 262 0.15 17.52 -10.39
CA ASP A 262 0.22 16.08 -10.11
C ASP A 262 1.40 15.42 -10.82
N GLU A 263 1.89 14.32 -10.24
CA GLU A 263 3.11 13.63 -10.65
C GLU A 263 4.33 14.57 -10.74
N ALA A 264 4.39 15.57 -9.85
CA ALA A 264 5.34 16.68 -9.87
C ALA A 264 6.80 16.25 -9.77
N GLN A 265 7.10 15.03 -9.29
CA GLN A 265 8.47 14.50 -9.29
C GLN A 265 9.04 14.44 -10.71
N MET A 266 8.20 14.25 -11.73
CA MET A 266 8.65 14.28 -13.12
C MET A 266 9.20 15.66 -13.49
N ALA A 267 8.56 16.74 -13.03
CA ALA A 267 9.07 18.09 -13.23
C ALA A 267 10.26 18.42 -12.33
N ALA A 268 10.35 17.81 -11.14
CA ALA A 268 11.47 18.00 -10.21
C ALA A 268 12.79 17.39 -10.72
N GLU A 269 12.70 16.36 -11.56
CA GLU A 269 13.86 15.66 -12.14
C GLU A 269 14.18 16.13 -13.57
N TYR A 270 13.30 16.95 -14.16
CA TYR A 270 13.39 17.36 -15.56
C TYR A 270 13.99 18.75 -15.76
N LEU A 271 14.75 18.92 -16.85
CA LEU A 271 15.37 20.17 -17.29
C LEU A 271 16.07 20.98 -16.18
N ASN A 272 17.21 20.47 -15.71
CA ASN A 272 18.08 21.12 -14.72
C ASN A 272 18.94 22.24 -15.32
N PHE A 273 18.34 23.17 -16.07
CA PHE A 273 19.03 24.25 -16.79
C PHE A 273 18.68 25.65 -16.28
N PHE A 274 18.21 25.78 -15.03
CA PHE A 274 17.89 27.06 -14.41
C PHE A 274 18.88 27.40 -13.30
N ARG A 275 19.14 28.70 -13.03
CA ARG A 275 20.11 29.11 -11.99
C ARG A 275 19.42 29.36 -10.66
N SER A 276 20.07 28.95 -9.57
CA SER A 276 19.72 29.43 -8.23
C SER A 276 19.90 30.95 -8.12
N ALA A 277 19.27 31.57 -7.12
CA ALA A 277 19.48 32.99 -6.81
C ALA A 277 20.95 33.34 -6.49
N SER A 278 21.74 32.37 -6.02
CA SER A 278 23.19 32.50 -5.80
C SER A 278 24.03 32.32 -7.07
N GLY A 279 23.44 31.86 -8.18
CA GLY A 279 24.13 31.58 -9.44
C GLY A 279 25.01 30.31 -9.45
N THR A 280 25.11 29.60 -8.33
CA THR A 280 26.04 28.48 -8.13
C THR A 280 25.43 27.10 -8.39
N GLU A 281 24.11 26.97 -8.25
CA GLU A 281 23.41 25.67 -8.36
C GLU A 281 22.43 25.66 -9.54
N ARG A 282 22.29 24.49 -10.17
CA ARG A 282 21.25 24.23 -11.17
C ARG A 282 19.93 23.87 -10.50
N ARG A 283 18.82 24.32 -11.09
CA ARG A 283 17.45 24.07 -10.60
C ARG A 283 16.61 23.41 -11.69
N PRO A 284 15.64 22.55 -11.31
CA PRO A 284 14.73 21.89 -12.24
C PRO A 284 13.59 22.80 -12.70
N ILE A 285 12.90 22.39 -13.77
CA ILE A 285 11.74 23.12 -14.33
C ILE A 285 10.59 23.27 -13.33
N LEU A 286 10.46 22.37 -12.34
CA LEU A 286 9.46 22.50 -11.29
C LEU A 286 9.57 23.82 -10.53
N ARG A 287 10.80 24.32 -10.28
CA ARG A 287 11.01 25.60 -9.61
C ARG A 287 10.39 26.74 -10.40
N GLU A 288 10.67 26.81 -11.70
CA GLU A 288 10.16 27.89 -12.55
C GLU A 288 8.64 27.82 -12.69
N MET A 289 8.07 26.62 -12.71
CA MET A 289 6.62 26.43 -12.73
C MET A 289 5.97 26.92 -11.44
N VAL A 290 6.50 26.55 -10.28
CA VAL A 290 6.01 27.00 -8.97
C VAL A 290 6.15 28.52 -8.84
N HIS A 291 7.30 29.07 -9.23
CA HIS A 291 7.54 30.51 -9.22
C HIS A 291 6.54 31.28 -10.12
N PHE A 292 6.26 30.77 -11.32
CA PHE A 292 5.28 31.33 -12.23
C PHE A 292 3.87 31.39 -11.61
N PHE A 293 3.39 30.29 -11.05
CA PHE A 293 2.06 30.24 -10.45
C PHE A 293 1.97 31.04 -9.15
N HIS A 294 3.00 31.00 -8.31
CA HIS A 294 3.03 31.71 -7.03
C HIS A 294 3.06 33.23 -7.21
N SER A 295 3.74 33.72 -8.25
CA SER A 295 3.82 35.15 -8.56
C SER A 295 2.56 35.71 -9.23
N SER A 296 1.59 34.84 -9.55
CA SER A 296 0.37 35.24 -10.23
C SER A 296 -0.76 35.51 -9.23
N PRO A 297 -1.45 36.66 -9.31
CA PRO A 297 -2.60 36.96 -8.44
C PRO A 297 -3.83 36.09 -8.76
N ILE A 298 -3.75 35.25 -9.79
CA ILE A 298 -4.83 34.35 -10.23
C ILE A 298 -5.00 33.19 -9.24
N PHE A 299 -3.94 32.79 -8.54
CA PHE A 299 -3.92 31.59 -7.71
C PHE A 299 -3.75 31.93 -6.24
N LYS A 300 -4.58 31.35 -5.36
CA LYS A 300 -4.39 31.36 -3.90
C LYS A 300 -3.60 30.18 -3.38
N ARG A 301 -3.52 29.09 -4.14
CA ARG A 301 -2.89 27.87 -3.66
C ARG A 301 -2.32 27.01 -4.76
N ILE A 302 -1.16 26.44 -4.48
CA ILE A 302 -0.44 25.45 -5.28
C ILE A 302 -0.38 24.15 -4.49
N ILE A 303 -0.93 23.08 -5.03
CA ILE A 303 -0.85 21.73 -4.46
C ILE A 303 0.13 20.91 -5.30
N LEU A 304 1.25 20.51 -4.68
CA LEU A 304 2.24 19.64 -5.28
C LEU A 304 1.97 18.19 -4.87
N SER A 305 1.67 17.32 -5.83
CA SER A 305 1.41 15.90 -5.60
C SER A 305 2.40 15.05 -6.40
N GLY A 306 2.94 14.00 -5.77
CA GLY A 306 3.85 13.09 -6.43
C GLY A 306 4.29 11.94 -5.53
N THR A 307 4.39 10.73 -6.07
CA THR A 307 4.78 9.53 -5.29
C THR A 307 6.29 9.50 -4.99
N GLY A 308 7.10 10.12 -5.84
CA GLY A 308 8.56 10.24 -5.66
C GLY A 308 9.02 11.66 -5.31
N LEU A 309 8.10 12.58 -5.02
CA LEU A 309 8.44 13.96 -4.76
C LEU A 309 8.99 14.08 -3.33
N SER A 310 10.31 14.22 -3.21
CA SER A 310 10.97 14.31 -1.91
C SER A 310 10.79 15.69 -1.27
N MET A 311 10.97 15.77 0.04
CA MET A 311 10.96 17.06 0.74
C MET A 311 12.06 17.99 0.25
N GLU A 312 13.21 17.44 -0.13
CA GLU A 312 14.33 18.17 -0.72
C GLU A 312 13.98 18.72 -2.09
N MET A 313 13.27 17.96 -2.92
CA MET A 313 12.77 18.44 -4.22
C MET A 313 11.80 19.61 -4.05
N VAL A 314 10.86 19.51 -3.11
CA VAL A 314 9.93 20.60 -2.79
C VAL A 314 10.70 21.82 -2.27
N LYS A 315 11.62 21.63 -1.33
CA LYS A 315 12.47 22.72 -0.82
C LYS A 315 13.32 23.36 -1.92
N ALA A 316 13.83 22.59 -2.87
CA ALA A 316 14.58 23.12 -4.01
C ALA A 316 13.68 23.92 -4.97
N ALA A 317 12.43 23.49 -5.15
CA ALA A 317 11.44 24.21 -5.97
C ALA A 317 10.94 25.50 -5.30
N VAL A 318 10.82 25.52 -3.97
CA VAL A 318 10.26 26.65 -3.20
C VAL A 318 11.33 27.57 -2.61
N GLY A 319 12.57 27.11 -2.44
CA GLY A 319 13.59 27.75 -1.58
C GLY A 319 13.96 29.20 -1.91
N SER A 320 13.73 29.67 -3.14
CA SER A 320 13.92 31.10 -3.49
C SER A 320 12.74 32.00 -3.14
N LEU A 321 11.55 31.45 -2.90
CA LEU A 321 10.35 32.18 -2.46
C LEU A 321 10.38 32.43 -0.94
N SER A 322 10.82 31.44 -0.17
CA SER A 322 10.90 31.49 1.30
C SER A 322 11.90 32.53 1.84
N ALA A 323 12.94 32.89 1.08
CA ALA A 323 13.99 33.80 1.52
C ALA A 323 13.58 35.29 1.57
N LYS A 324 12.40 35.66 1.05
CA LYS A 324 11.99 37.07 0.98
C LYS A 324 10.66 37.43 1.63
N GLN A 325 9.78 36.48 1.98
CA GLN A 325 8.48 36.88 2.55
C GLN A 325 7.63 35.78 3.21
N VAL A 326 8.16 34.58 3.46
CA VAL A 326 7.33 33.49 3.99
C VAL A 326 7.96 32.89 5.26
N PRO A 327 7.27 32.91 6.42
CA PRO A 327 7.72 32.18 7.61
C PRO A 327 7.94 30.71 7.27
N ASP A 328 8.82 30.03 7.99
CA ASP A 328 9.15 28.58 7.90
C ASP A 328 7.90 27.65 8.00
N GLU A 329 6.73 28.22 8.27
CA GLU A 329 5.40 27.61 8.46
C GLU A 329 4.50 27.60 7.20
N SER A 330 4.91 28.18 6.07
CA SER A 330 4.09 28.26 4.84
C SER A 330 4.28 27.10 3.85
N GLN A 331 5.08 26.10 4.20
CA GLN A 331 5.13 24.84 3.46
C GLN A 331 4.26 23.84 4.21
N GLY A 332 2.98 23.78 3.86
CA GLY A 332 2.06 22.82 4.43
C GLY A 332 2.38 21.41 3.95
N LEU A 333 2.88 20.55 4.84
CA LEU A 333 2.92 19.11 4.56
C LEU A 333 1.53 18.52 4.82
N PHE A 334 0.91 17.96 3.78
CA PHE A 334 -0.37 17.28 3.89
C PHE A 334 -0.21 15.78 3.69
N THR A 335 -0.53 14.98 4.72
CA THR A 335 -0.41 13.51 4.70
C THR A 335 -1.74 12.78 4.89
N ASN A 336 -2.80 13.49 5.29
CA ASN A 336 -4.11 12.91 5.60
C ASN A 336 -4.90 12.60 4.32
N VAL A 337 -4.46 11.63 3.52
CA VAL A 337 -5.18 11.17 2.32
C VAL A 337 -6.27 10.13 2.61
N GLY A 338 -6.24 9.55 3.82
CA GLY A 338 -7.09 8.44 4.24
C GLY A 338 -6.65 7.09 3.65
N CYS A 339 -7.28 6.02 4.13
CA CYS A 339 -7.10 4.65 3.68
C CYS A 339 -8.30 3.80 4.07
N PHE A 340 -8.41 2.61 3.50
CA PHE A 340 -9.32 1.58 3.97
C PHE A 340 -8.71 0.86 5.18
N THR A 341 -9.49 0.75 6.27
CA THR A 341 -9.10 0.01 7.47
C THR A 341 -9.93 -1.27 7.58
N ARG A 342 -9.37 -2.32 8.20
CA ARG A 342 -10.03 -3.62 8.35
C ARG A 342 -11.38 -3.51 9.10
N GLU A 343 -11.40 -2.70 10.15
CA GLU A 343 -12.57 -2.48 11.01
C GLU A 343 -13.54 -1.42 10.44
N GLY A 344 -13.10 -0.65 9.44
CA GLY A 344 -13.87 0.44 8.86
C GLY A 344 -14.98 -0.04 7.93
N SER A 345 -16.14 0.62 8.00
CA SER A 345 -17.25 0.40 7.06
C SER A 345 -17.03 1.07 5.69
N SER A 346 -16.02 1.93 5.55
CA SER A 346 -15.78 2.72 4.34
C SER A 346 -15.39 1.86 3.14
N GLN A 347 -14.59 0.80 3.36
CA GLN A 347 -14.20 -0.12 2.29
C GLN A 347 -15.38 -0.94 1.80
N GLU A 348 -16.18 -1.47 2.71
CA GLU A 348 -17.39 -2.22 2.39
C GLU A 348 -18.40 -1.35 1.63
N ALA A 349 -18.64 -0.13 2.12
CA ALA A 349 -19.49 0.84 1.42
C ALA A 349 -18.95 1.18 0.03
N TYR A 350 -17.63 1.19 -0.17
CA TYR A 350 -17.05 1.35 -1.49
C TYR A 350 -17.27 0.12 -2.37
N ILE A 351 -17.03 -1.10 -1.86
CA ILE A 351 -17.22 -2.36 -2.59
C ILE A 351 -18.68 -2.51 -3.06
N ARG A 352 -19.64 -2.30 -2.16
CA ARG A 352 -21.08 -2.47 -2.44
C ARG A 352 -21.64 -1.46 -3.44
N ARG A 353 -20.92 -0.38 -3.77
CA ARG A 353 -21.30 0.52 -4.87
C ARG A 353 -21.10 -0.09 -6.25
N TYR A 354 -20.15 -1.01 -6.38
CA TYR A 354 -19.76 -1.59 -7.66
C TYR A 354 -20.18 -3.05 -7.80
N LEU A 355 -20.23 -3.78 -6.68
CA LEU A 355 -20.57 -5.19 -6.64
C LEU A 355 -21.89 -5.40 -5.92
N THR A 356 -22.80 -6.14 -6.56
CA THR A 356 -23.97 -6.70 -5.87
C THR A 356 -23.51 -7.94 -5.13
N LEU A 357 -23.56 -7.89 -3.80
CA LEU A 357 -23.20 -8.98 -2.90
C LEU A 357 -24.40 -9.27 -1.99
N SER A 358 -24.83 -10.53 -1.95
CA SER A 358 -25.94 -11.01 -1.14
C SER A 358 -25.49 -11.29 0.29
N ASP A 359 -26.17 -10.71 1.27
CA ASP A 359 -25.96 -11.02 2.69
C ASP A 359 -26.61 -12.36 3.11
N ASN A 360 -27.19 -13.11 2.18
CA ASN A 360 -27.68 -14.47 2.43
C ASN A 360 -26.80 -15.54 1.78
N ASP A 361 -25.95 -15.15 0.83
CA ASP A 361 -25.04 -16.07 0.15
C ASP A 361 -23.70 -16.17 0.88
N ILE A 362 -23.26 -17.40 1.15
CA ILE A 362 -22.03 -17.65 1.93
C ILE A 362 -20.81 -17.23 1.11
N SER A 363 -20.80 -17.46 -0.21
CA SER A 363 -19.68 -17.08 -1.09
C SER A 363 -19.52 -15.56 -1.14
N ASP A 364 -20.60 -14.80 -1.30
CA ASP A 364 -20.56 -13.33 -1.31
C ASP A 364 -20.11 -12.74 0.04
N LYS A 365 -20.57 -13.28 1.17
CA LYS A 365 -20.08 -12.89 2.51
C LYS A 365 -18.59 -13.12 2.63
N ARG A 366 -18.14 -14.32 2.27
CA ARG A 366 -16.73 -14.71 2.32
C ARG A 366 -15.90 -13.85 1.38
N LEU A 367 -16.40 -13.53 0.20
CA LEU A 367 -15.70 -12.65 -0.74
C LEU A 367 -15.48 -11.27 -0.13
N LEU A 368 -16.52 -10.69 0.49
CA LEU A 368 -16.41 -9.40 1.15
C LEU A 368 -15.40 -9.41 2.31
N GLU A 369 -15.40 -10.45 3.15
CA GLU A 369 -14.42 -10.64 4.21
C GLU A 369 -12.99 -10.70 3.65
N ARG A 370 -12.78 -11.46 2.57
CA ARG A 370 -11.48 -11.57 1.89
C ARG A 370 -11.02 -10.23 1.32
N MET A 371 -11.91 -9.48 0.67
CA MET A 371 -11.59 -8.15 0.14
C MET A 371 -11.22 -7.17 1.26
N LYS A 372 -11.96 -7.16 2.37
CA LYS A 372 -11.69 -6.31 3.54
C LYS A 372 -10.38 -6.70 4.23
N TYR A 373 -10.09 -7.99 4.33
CA TYR A 373 -8.84 -8.44 4.93
C TYR A 373 -7.64 -8.10 4.03
N TRP A 374 -7.59 -8.67 2.83
CA TRP A 374 -6.40 -8.64 1.97
C TRP A 374 -6.18 -7.30 1.27
N PHE A 375 -7.26 -6.65 0.80
CA PHE A 375 -7.17 -5.43 -0.02
C PHE A 375 -7.44 -4.14 0.77
N SER A 376 -7.38 -4.22 2.11
CA SER A 376 -7.35 -3.03 2.98
C SER A 376 -6.05 -2.24 2.80
N GLY A 377 -6.08 -0.95 3.19
CA GLY A 377 -4.99 -0.01 2.99
C GLY A 377 -5.27 0.97 1.87
N ARG A 378 -4.37 1.04 0.88
CA ARG A 378 -4.49 1.99 -0.23
C ARG A 378 -5.71 1.72 -1.09
N TYR A 379 -6.47 2.76 -1.40
CA TYR A 379 -7.69 2.67 -2.22
C TYR A 379 -7.48 1.96 -3.56
N ARG A 380 -6.31 2.15 -4.20
CA ARG A 380 -5.98 1.53 -5.49
C ARG A 380 -6.08 0.01 -5.45
N LEU A 381 -5.71 -0.65 -4.36
CA LEU A 381 -5.76 -2.11 -4.25
C LEU A 381 -7.19 -2.64 -4.45
N THR A 382 -8.13 -2.13 -3.63
CA THR A 382 -9.55 -2.50 -3.74
C THR A 382 -10.13 -2.09 -5.09
N ALA A 383 -9.81 -0.88 -5.59
CA ALA A 383 -10.30 -0.40 -6.89
C ALA A 383 -9.83 -1.31 -8.04
N SER A 384 -8.55 -1.70 -8.07
CA SER A 384 -8.00 -2.56 -9.12
C SER A 384 -8.61 -3.98 -9.07
N LEU A 385 -8.91 -4.52 -7.90
CA LEU A 385 -9.64 -5.79 -7.79
C LEU A 385 -11.07 -5.66 -8.33
N ILE A 386 -11.77 -4.56 -8.03
CA ILE A 386 -13.11 -4.30 -8.56
C ILE A 386 -13.08 -4.15 -10.09
N GLU A 387 -12.07 -3.48 -10.65
CA GLU A 387 -11.88 -3.40 -12.11
C GLU A 387 -11.77 -4.79 -12.76
N LEU A 388 -11.05 -5.73 -12.11
CA LEU A 388 -10.97 -7.12 -12.58
C LEU A 388 -12.32 -7.83 -12.52
N PHE A 389 -13.11 -7.62 -11.46
CA PHE A 389 -14.45 -8.21 -11.34
C PHE A 389 -15.45 -7.61 -12.32
N LEU A 390 -15.26 -6.36 -12.74
CA LEU A 390 -16.09 -5.68 -13.72
C LEU A 390 -15.69 -5.99 -15.17
N HIS A 391 -14.60 -6.73 -15.38
CA HIS A 391 -14.07 -7.06 -16.71
C HIS A 391 -15.03 -7.94 -17.52
N SER A 392 -15.72 -8.88 -16.88
CA SER A 392 -16.78 -9.70 -17.51
C SER A 392 -17.94 -9.94 -16.53
N GLU A 393 -19.05 -10.53 -16.98
CA GLU A 393 -20.23 -10.75 -16.10
C GLU A 393 -20.05 -11.94 -15.15
N ASN A 394 -19.36 -12.99 -15.59
CA ASN A 394 -19.20 -14.25 -14.86
C ASN A 394 -17.73 -14.50 -14.50
N VAL A 395 -17.18 -13.64 -13.65
CA VAL A 395 -15.80 -13.75 -13.16
C VAL A 395 -15.75 -14.73 -11.98
N PRO A 396 -14.82 -15.72 -11.95
CA PRO A 396 -14.55 -16.52 -10.77
C PRO A 396 -13.85 -15.66 -9.71
N ARG A 397 -14.64 -15.00 -8.85
CA ARG A 397 -14.19 -13.88 -8.01
C ARG A 397 -13.18 -14.33 -6.96
N HIS A 398 -13.35 -15.49 -6.36
CA HIS A 398 -12.43 -16.03 -5.36
C HIS A 398 -11.07 -16.40 -5.98
N ARG A 399 -11.06 -17.06 -7.14
CA ARG A 399 -9.83 -17.40 -7.86
C ARG A 399 -9.09 -16.15 -8.35
N VAL A 400 -9.82 -15.17 -8.89
CA VAL A 400 -9.23 -13.90 -9.34
C VAL A 400 -8.63 -13.12 -8.18
N LEU A 401 -9.29 -13.08 -7.01
CA LEU A 401 -8.75 -12.45 -5.81
C LEU A 401 -7.42 -13.10 -5.41
N THR A 402 -7.35 -14.43 -5.37
CA THR A 402 -6.13 -15.18 -5.04
C THR A 402 -5.03 -14.98 -6.07
N SER A 403 -5.35 -15.15 -7.36
CA SER A 403 -4.40 -14.97 -8.46
C SER A 403 -3.86 -13.55 -8.52
N PHE A 404 -4.71 -12.54 -8.28
CA PHE A 404 -4.26 -11.15 -8.25
C PHE A 404 -3.38 -10.85 -7.04
N ALA A 405 -3.72 -11.35 -5.86
CA ALA A 405 -2.86 -11.23 -4.67
C ALA A 405 -1.50 -11.91 -4.89
N GLU A 406 -1.48 -13.09 -5.50
CA GLU A 406 -0.27 -13.83 -5.85
C GLU A 406 0.56 -13.07 -6.90
N HIS A 407 -0.05 -12.52 -7.95
CA HIS A 407 0.65 -11.68 -8.93
C HIS A 407 1.30 -10.45 -8.29
N LEU A 408 0.63 -9.80 -7.34
CA LEU A 408 1.15 -8.60 -6.67
C LEU A 408 2.25 -8.89 -5.66
N THR A 409 2.30 -10.09 -5.09
CA THR A 409 3.11 -10.37 -3.89
C THR A 409 4.04 -11.57 -4.02
N GLY A 410 3.83 -12.46 -4.98
CA GLY A 410 4.48 -13.77 -5.07
C GLY A 410 4.04 -14.76 -3.99
N PHE A 411 2.97 -14.47 -3.24
CA PHE A 411 2.46 -15.28 -2.15
C PHE A 411 1.02 -15.73 -2.43
N LYS A 412 0.76 -17.02 -2.31
CA LYS A 412 -0.56 -17.60 -2.56
C LYS A 412 -1.42 -17.60 -1.30
N ILE A 413 -2.54 -16.88 -1.33
CA ILE A 413 -3.49 -16.91 -0.21
C ILE A 413 -4.34 -18.18 -0.24
N THR A 414 -4.59 -18.79 0.93
CA THR A 414 -5.24 -20.11 1.05
C THR A 414 -6.56 -20.09 1.83
N ASP A 415 -7.14 -18.91 2.02
CA ASP A 415 -8.25 -18.70 2.95
C ASP A 415 -9.65 -19.01 2.39
N ALA A 416 -9.76 -19.54 1.18
CA ALA A 416 -11.03 -19.91 0.55
C ALA A 416 -10.86 -20.99 -0.55
N ILE A 417 -9.98 -21.96 -0.33
CA ILE A 417 -9.67 -23.02 -1.31
C ILE A 417 -10.93 -23.80 -1.73
N GLU A 418 -11.83 -24.05 -0.80
CA GLU A 418 -13.13 -24.69 -0.99
C GLU A 418 -14.01 -23.90 -1.96
N LEU A 419 -14.12 -22.58 -1.79
CA LEU A 419 -14.92 -21.72 -2.66
C LEU A 419 -14.26 -21.57 -4.04
N GLU A 420 -12.93 -21.57 -4.10
CA GLU A 420 -12.21 -21.58 -5.36
C GLU A 420 -12.43 -22.88 -6.14
N ALA A 421 -12.52 -24.03 -5.45
CA ALA A 421 -12.76 -25.32 -6.08
C ALA A 421 -14.10 -25.36 -6.83
N ASP A 422 -15.11 -24.67 -6.30
CA ASP A 422 -16.46 -24.56 -6.89
C ASP A 422 -16.54 -23.55 -8.04
N GLU A 423 -15.54 -22.68 -8.21
CA GLU A 423 -15.48 -21.70 -9.28
C GLU A 423 -14.85 -22.24 -10.57
N PRO A 424 -15.29 -21.78 -11.76
CA PRO A 424 -14.63 -22.10 -13.02
C PRO A 424 -13.20 -21.52 -13.07
N PRO A 425 -12.31 -22.07 -13.92
CA PRO A 425 -10.96 -21.54 -14.07
C PRO A 425 -10.97 -20.11 -14.62
N ILE A 426 -9.94 -19.33 -14.29
CA ILE A 426 -9.75 -17.98 -14.83
C ILE A 426 -9.54 -18.07 -16.34
N SER A 427 -10.30 -17.31 -17.11
CA SER A 427 -10.15 -17.24 -18.57
C SER A 427 -8.81 -16.62 -18.97
N PRO A 428 -8.18 -17.02 -20.10
CA PRO A 428 -6.88 -16.46 -20.54
C PRO A 428 -6.86 -14.94 -20.69
N ASP A 429 -7.94 -14.34 -21.19
CA ASP A 429 -8.06 -12.88 -21.35
C ASP A 429 -8.00 -12.14 -20.00
N LEU A 430 -8.68 -12.69 -18.99
CA LEU A 430 -8.65 -12.14 -17.64
C LEU A 430 -7.28 -12.34 -16.95
N ASP A 431 -6.62 -13.48 -17.19
CA ASP A 431 -5.27 -13.74 -16.70
C ASP A 431 -4.26 -12.73 -17.29
N GLU A 432 -4.32 -12.46 -18.61
CA GLU A 432 -3.54 -11.40 -19.24
C GLU A 432 -3.87 -10.02 -18.68
N LYS A 433 -5.14 -9.76 -18.38
CA LYS A 433 -5.56 -8.51 -17.71
C LYS A 433 -4.94 -8.38 -16.32
N ILE A 434 -4.90 -9.42 -15.51
CA ILE A 434 -4.23 -9.44 -14.19
C ILE A 434 -2.75 -9.06 -14.34
N LYS A 435 -2.06 -9.65 -15.32
CA LYS A 435 -0.63 -9.37 -15.58
C LYS A 435 -0.33 -7.93 -15.99
N THR A 436 -1.33 -7.18 -16.50
CA THR A 436 -1.13 -5.77 -16.86
C THR A 436 -0.97 -4.85 -15.65
N TYR A 437 -1.39 -5.28 -14.46
CA TYR A 437 -1.22 -4.53 -13.23
C TYR A 437 0.24 -4.58 -12.76
N ARG A 438 0.77 -3.40 -12.41
CA ARG A 438 2.15 -3.24 -11.96
C ARG A 438 2.36 -3.75 -10.54
N SER A 439 3.63 -3.95 -10.19
CA SER A 439 4.06 -4.22 -8.81
C SER A 439 3.42 -3.23 -7.83
N LEU A 440 3.01 -3.76 -6.67
CA LEU A 440 2.46 -2.99 -5.56
C LEU A 440 3.46 -1.96 -5.01
N THR A 441 4.74 -2.28 -5.10
CA THR A 441 5.83 -1.51 -4.50
C THR A 441 7.00 -1.34 -5.48
N GLU A 442 7.84 -0.37 -5.19
CA GLU A 442 9.11 -0.14 -5.91
C GLU A 442 10.29 -0.72 -5.12
N LEU A 443 10.04 -1.68 -4.23
CA LEU A 443 11.01 -2.21 -3.27
C LEU A 443 12.21 -2.89 -3.92
N GLY A 444 12.07 -3.41 -5.14
CA GLY A 444 13.22 -3.92 -5.91
C GLY A 444 14.36 -2.90 -6.07
N ARG A 445 14.05 -1.59 -5.96
CA ARG A 445 15.07 -0.52 -5.96
C ARG A 445 16.01 -0.56 -4.76
N LEU A 446 15.57 -1.12 -3.62
CA LEU A 446 16.41 -1.25 -2.42
C LEU A 446 17.69 -2.03 -2.70
N PHE A 447 17.57 -3.09 -3.50
CA PHE A 447 18.63 -4.07 -3.75
C PHE A 447 19.47 -3.79 -5.00
N LYS A 448 19.24 -2.66 -5.69
CA LYS A 448 20.14 -2.23 -6.77
C LYS A 448 21.54 -1.97 -6.22
N GLU A 449 22.58 -2.36 -6.95
CA GLU A 449 23.98 -2.19 -6.51
C GLU A 449 24.34 -0.73 -6.22
N GLU A 450 23.86 0.18 -7.08
CA GLU A 450 24.07 1.61 -6.93
C GLU A 450 23.42 2.16 -5.66
N GLY A 451 24.24 2.56 -4.69
CA GLY A 451 23.79 3.12 -3.41
C GLY A 451 23.32 2.08 -2.39
N LEU A 452 23.59 0.78 -2.60
CA LEU A 452 23.22 -0.28 -1.66
C LEU A 452 23.76 -0.03 -0.24
N SER A 453 25.03 0.39 -0.12
CA SER A 453 25.66 0.72 1.16
C SER A 453 24.88 1.77 1.95
N ASN A 454 24.35 2.80 1.27
CA ASN A 454 23.55 3.86 1.87
C ASN A 454 22.14 3.41 2.28
N ARG A 455 21.68 2.25 1.77
CA ARG A 455 20.37 1.66 2.05
C ARG A 455 20.43 0.47 3.01
N MET A 456 21.61 -0.06 3.32
CA MET A 456 21.76 -1.21 4.22
C MET A 456 21.09 -1.01 5.58
N GLN A 457 21.16 0.19 6.15
CA GLN A 457 20.48 0.49 7.41
C GLN A 457 18.95 0.36 7.26
N LEU A 458 18.39 0.92 6.19
CA LEU A 458 16.96 0.83 5.90
C LEU A 458 16.52 -0.62 5.67
N ILE A 459 17.29 -1.39 4.90
CA ILE A 459 16.99 -2.80 4.63
C ILE A 459 16.99 -3.59 5.94
N ASN A 460 18.02 -3.43 6.78
CA ASN A 460 18.09 -4.09 8.09
C ASN A 460 16.87 -3.77 8.97
N CYS A 461 16.50 -2.49 9.07
CA CYS A 461 15.33 -2.09 9.84
C CYS A 461 14.01 -2.65 9.28
N LEU A 462 13.87 -2.70 7.95
CA LEU A 462 12.71 -3.31 7.30
C LEU A 462 12.66 -4.82 7.55
N THR A 463 13.81 -5.51 7.50
CA THR A 463 13.90 -6.94 7.81
C THR A 463 13.44 -7.17 9.25
N ASP A 464 14.00 -6.43 10.22
CA ASP A 464 13.63 -6.58 11.63
C ASP A 464 12.14 -6.31 11.88
N ALA A 465 11.59 -5.25 11.27
CA ALA A 465 10.16 -4.93 11.38
C ALA A 465 9.27 -6.02 10.76
N LEU A 466 9.64 -6.52 9.59
CA LEU A 466 8.92 -7.59 8.89
C LEU A 466 8.93 -8.88 9.70
N MET A 467 10.06 -9.26 10.30
CA MET A 467 10.17 -10.51 11.09
C MET A 467 9.33 -10.44 12.36
N ARG A 468 9.35 -9.30 13.08
CA ARG A 468 8.50 -9.10 14.27
C ARG A 468 7.02 -9.11 13.93
N TRP A 469 6.64 -8.50 12.79
CA TRP A 469 5.26 -8.57 12.30
C TRP A 469 4.85 -9.99 11.96
N THR A 470 5.70 -10.71 11.22
CA THR A 470 5.40 -12.06 10.72
C THR A 470 5.29 -13.06 11.87
N LEU A 471 6.20 -13.04 12.85
CA LEU A 471 6.25 -14.02 13.93
C LEU A 471 5.37 -13.64 15.12
N GLY A 472 5.33 -12.36 15.51
CA GLY A 472 4.67 -11.94 16.74
C GLY A 472 3.37 -11.17 16.54
N SER A 473 2.99 -10.81 15.31
CA SER A 473 1.97 -9.79 15.05
C SER A 473 2.27 -8.45 15.73
N GLU A 474 3.55 -8.13 15.96
CA GLU A 474 3.95 -6.93 16.69
C GLU A 474 4.14 -5.73 15.73
N PRO A 475 3.30 -4.69 15.80
CA PRO A 475 3.50 -3.48 15.00
C PRO A 475 4.82 -2.83 15.41
N THR A 476 5.73 -2.64 14.45
CA THR A 476 7.01 -1.99 14.69
C THR A 476 7.01 -0.64 13.98
N SER A 477 7.05 0.46 14.73
CA SER A 477 7.40 1.75 14.14
C SER A 477 8.85 1.68 13.67
N ILE A 478 9.13 2.17 12.47
CA ILE A 478 10.50 2.20 11.92
C ILE A 478 11.07 3.61 12.16
N PRO A 479 11.89 3.82 13.22
CA PRO A 479 12.38 5.15 13.58
C PRO A 479 13.66 5.45 12.80
N ILE A 480 13.58 5.59 11.47
CA ILE A 480 14.75 5.97 10.69
C ILE A 480 14.69 7.45 10.39
N LYS A 481 15.56 8.17 11.08
CA LYS A 481 15.83 9.59 10.82
C LYS A 481 16.22 9.75 9.35
N ASP A 482 15.60 10.71 8.67
CA ASP A 482 15.93 11.10 7.30
C ASP A 482 15.69 10.03 6.20
N LYS A 483 14.97 8.93 6.47
CA LYS A 483 14.61 7.89 5.45
C LYS A 483 13.12 7.69 5.20
N MET A 484 12.27 8.45 5.89
CA MET A 484 10.82 8.45 5.69
C MET A 484 10.42 8.62 4.21
N HIS A 485 11.05 9.58 3.52
CA HIS A 485 10.74 9.87 2.13
C HIS A 485 11.02 8.66 1.22
N GLU A 486 12.13 7.97 1.47
CA GLU A 486 12.54 6.78 0.73
C GLU A 486 11.53 5.66 0.93
N MET A 487 11.06 5.43 2.17
CA MET A 487 10.04 4.41 2.47
C MET A 487 8.71 4.68 1.77
N ILE A 488 8.25 5.94 1.74
CA ILE A 488 7.02 6.34 1.06
C ILE A 488 7.16 6.19 -0.45
N ALA A 489 8.30 6.61 -1.02
CA ALA A 489 8.59 6.47 -2.44
C ALA A 489 8.68 4.99 -2.88
N LEU A 490 9.21 4.12 -2.01
CA LEU A 490 9.26 2.68 -2.24
C LEU A 490 7.89 1.99 -2.07
N GLY A 491 6.91 2.67 -1.46
CA GLY A 491 5.57 2.15 -1.23
C GLY A 491 5.46 1.20 -0.03
N VAL A 492 6.31 1.34 0.99
CA VAL A 492 6.38 0.45 2.17
C VAL A 492 5.16 0.54 3.10
N GLY A 493 4.56 1.72 3.26
CA GLY A 493 3.51 1.92 4.25
C GLY A 493 3.06 3.37 4.38
N PHE A 494 2.08 3.65 5.24
CA PHE A 494 1.53 4.99 5.40
C PHE A 494 2.27 5.81 6.46
N LEU A 495 2.23 7.13 6.31
CA LEU A 495 2.48 8.04 7.42
C LEU A 495 1.24 8.10 8.29
N ASP A 496 1.40 7.82 9.57
CA ASP A 496 0.34 8.05 10.56
C ASP A 496 0.80 9.07 11.59
N LYS A 497 -0.15 9.85 12.11
CA LYS A 497 0.11 10.79 13.20
C LYS A 497 0.23 9.96 14.47
N MET A 498 1.41 9.91 15.10
CA MET A 498 1.48 9.39 16.47
C MET A 498 0.49 10.18 17.34
N PRO A 499 -0.24 9.50 18.26
CA PRO A 499 -0.87 10.18 19.38
C PRO A 499 0.17 11.09 20.03
N ARG A 500 -0.21 12.31 20.42
CA ARG A 500 0.68 13.31 21.02
C ARG A 500 1.22 12.84 22.38
N THR A 501 2.07 11.83 22.40
CA THR A 501 2.76 11.34 23.60
C THR A 501 4.23 11.70 23.48
N ARG A 502 4.57 12.80 24.15
CA ARG A 502 5.88 13.31 24.59
C ARG A 502 7.12 12.95 23.75
N ALA A 503 7.77 14.03 23.28
CA ALA A 503 9.22 14.16 22.99
C ALA A 503 9.77 13.78 21.61
N LEU A 504 9.04 14.04 20.51
CA LEU A 504 9.67 14.21 19.19
C LEU A 504 9.28 15.57 18.60
N LYS A 505 10.28 16.41 18.30
CA LYS A 505 10.08 17.71 17.67
C LYS A 505 9.32 17.53 16.36
N HIS A 506 8.27 18.34 16.19
CA HIS A 506 7.41 18.39 15.01
C HIS A 506 8.24 18.49 13.71
N VAL A 507 7.75 17.86 12.64
CA VAL A 507 8.19 17.98 11.24
C VAL A 507 9.33 17.04 10.74
N LYS A 508 10.22 16.49 11.58
CA LYS A 508 11.35 15.68 11.03
C LYS A 508 11.15 14.16 10.97
N ASN A 509 10.34 13.56 11.84
CA ASN A 509 10.21 12.09 11.93
C ASN A 509 8.76 11.66 12.14
N LEU A 510 7.93 11.71 11.10
CA LEU A 510 6.66 10.98 11.07
C LEU A 510 6.98 9.48 10.91
N PRO A 511 6.51 8.59 11.81
CA PRO A 511 6.69 7.16 11.64
C PRO A 511 5.96 6.65 10.41
N VAL A 512 6.57 5.66 9.74
CA VAL A 512 5.93 4.88 8.68
C VAL A 512 5.44 3.58 9.29
N TYR A 513 4.16 3.26 9.08
CA TYR A 513 3.54 2.02 9.54
C TYR A 513 3.30 1.08 8.36
N ILE A 514 3.72 -0.17 8.53
CA ILE A 514 3.43 -1.27 7.61
C ILE A 514 2.23 -2.02 8.17
N SER A 515 1.06 -1.81 7.59
CA SER A 515 -0.20 -2.43 8.04
C SER A 515 -0.98 -3.10 6.92
N GLU A 516 -0.57 -2.90 5.66
CA GLU A 516 -1.24 -3.41 4.48
C GLU A 516 -0.80 -4.86 4.21
N PRO A 517 -1.72 -5.84 4.21
CA PRO A 517 -1.35 -7.27 4.14
C PRO A 517 -0.56 -7.63 2.89
N LEU A 518 -0.99 -7.13 1.73
CA LEU A 518 -0.29 -7.38 0.48
C LEU A 518 1.09 -6.70 0.43
N VAL A 519 1.29 -5.58 1.13
CA VAL A 519 2.62 -4.95 1.19
C VAL A 519 3.56 -5.77 2.06
N VAL A 520 3.08 -6.31 3.19
CA VAL A 520 3.83 -7.23 4.05
C VAL A 520 4.26 -8.48 3.27
N LEU A 521 3.32 -9.09 2.55
CA LEU A 521 3.60 -10.28 1.73
C LEU A 521 4.59 -9.97 0.59
N SER A 522 4.42 -8.84 -0.09
CA SER A 522 5.35 -8.38 -1.14
C SER A 522 6.77 -8.15 -0.58
N LEU A 523 6.89 -7.53 0.59
CA LEU A 523 8.17 -7.37 1.31
C LEU A 523 8.81 -8.71 1.62
N ARG A 524 8.03 -9.65 2.17
CA ARG A 524 8.49 -11.00 2.50
C ARG A 524 9.04 -11.73 1.29
N SER A 525 8.26 -11.84 0.21
CA SER A 525 8.69 -12.54 -0.99
C SER A 525 9.95 -11.92 -1.60
N LEU A 526 10.06 -10.59 -1.60
CA LEU A 526 11.26 -9.92 -2.10
C LEU A 526 12.48 -10.18 -1.21
N PHE A 527 12.34 -10.17 0.11
CA PHE A 527 13.45 -10.34 1.04
C PHE A 527 13.94 -11.79 1.07
N GLU A 528 13.05 -12.77 0.82
CA GLU A 528 13.44 -14.17 0.66
C GLU A 528 14.23 -14.44 -0.62
N GLN A 529 14.12 -13.58 -1.65
CA GLN A 529 14.95 -13.69 -2.86
C GLN A 529 16.41 -13.26 -2.64
N GLN A 530 16.70 -12.56 -1.53
CA GLN A 530 18.04 -12.04 -1.25
C GLN A 530 18.69 -12.86 -0.14
N ARG A 531 19.84 -13.48 -0.46
CA ARG A 531 20.55 -14.42 0.42
C ARG A 531 20.72 -13.93 1.87
N TRP A 532 20.93 -12.62 2.06
CA TRP A 532 21.27 -12.02 3.35
C TRP A 532 20.08 -11.38 4.10
N THR A 533 18.87 -11.41 3.55
CA THR A 533 17.65 -10.90 4.22
C THR A 533 16.59 -11.98 4.48
N THR A 534 16.87 -13.23 4.12
CA THR A 534 15.99 -14.37 4.41
C THR A 534 15.69 -14.49 5.90
N MET A 535 14.54 -15.07 6.26
CA MET A 535 14.19 -15.45 7.63
C MET A 535 15.30 -16.29 8.29
N LYS A 536 15.88 -17.21 7.52
CA LYS A 536 16.98 -18.06 7.95
C LYS A 536 18.21 -17.24 8.35
N GLU A 537 18.66 -16.33 7.49
CA GLU A 537 19.83 -15.50 7.80
C GLU A 537 19.54 -14.53 8.95
N TRP A 538 18.33 -13.97 9.01
CA TRP A 538 17.91 -13.14 10.14
C TRP A 538 17.97 -13.90 11.46
N MET A 539 17.53 -15.16 11.48
CA MET A 539 17.61 -16.03 12.65
C MET A 539 19.06 -16.36 13.02
N ILE A 540 19.90 -16.70 12.04
CA ILE A 540 21.34 -16.92 12.22
C ILE A 540 22.01 -15.70 12.88
N ARG A 541 21.73 -14.50 12.38
CA ARG A 541 22.24 -13.25 12.96
C ARG A 541 21.70 -13.01 14.37
N SER A 542 20.44 -13.35 14.63
CA SER A 542 19.82 -13.22 15.95
C SER A 542 20.52 -14.08 16.98
N PHE A 543 20.85 -15.34 16.64
CA PHE A 543 21.65 -16.22 17.51
C PHE A 543 23.06 -15.67 17.73
N ARG A 544 23.74 -15.19 16.67
CA ARG A 544 25.08 -14.62 16.79
C ARG A 544 25.13 -13.40 17.71
N ASN A 545 24.06 -12.62 17.75
CA ASN A 545 23.96 -11.42 18.58
C ASN A 545 23.41 -11.68 19.99
N ALA A 546 22.97 -12.92 20.28
CA ALA A 546 22.44 -13.29 21.59
C ALA A 546 23.57 -13.57 22.59
N LEU A 547 24.18 -12.51 23.10
CA LEU A 547 25.37 -12.57 23.96
C LEU A 547 25.11 -13.00 25.43
N ASN A 548 23.84 -13.20 25.81
CA ASN A 548 23.48 -13.61 27.17
C ASN A 548 22.36 -14.67 27.15
N PRO A 549 22.23 -15.49 28.22
CA PRO A 549 21.26 -16.58 28.27
C PRO A 549 19.80 -16.17 28.09
N SER A 550 19.41 -15.01 28.63
CA SER A 550 18.04 -14.53 28.54
C SER A 550 17.66 -14.18 27.10
N THR A 551 18.54 -13.46 26.40
CA THR A 551 18.35 -13.15 24.98
C THR A 551 18.42 -14.41 24.12
N LEU A 552 19.30 -15.35 24.46
CA LEU A 552 19.40 -16.62 23.78
C LEU A 552 18.11 -17.46 23.93
N GLY A 553 17.50 -17.44 25.13
CA GLY A 553 16.18 -18.02 25.43
C GLY A 553 15.13 -17.57 24.44
N TYR A 554 14.99 -16.24 24.33
CA TYR A 554 14.05 -15.61 23.42
C TYR A 554 14.30 -15.97 21.95
N VAL A 555 15.57 -15.99 21.51
CA VAL A 555 15.92 -16.33 20.13
C VAL A 555 15.61 -17.80 19.84
N PHE A 556 15.87 -18.71 20.79
CA PHE A 556 15.54 -20.12 20.66
C PHE A 556 14.04 -20.37 20.53
N GLU A 557 13.23 -19.75 21.38
CA GLU A 557 11.76 -19.78 21.27
C GLU A 557 11.28 -19.30 19.90
N THR A 558 11.92 -18.25 19.37
CA THR A 558 11.60 -17.68 18.05
C THR A 558 12.06 -18.57 16.88
N ALA A 559 13.07 -19.41 17.08
CA ALA A 559 13.59 -20.31 16.05
C ALA A 559 12.68 -21.51 15.80
N LEU A 560 12.01 -22.03 16.84
CA LEU A 560 11.17 -23.23 16.73
C LEU A 560 10.08 -23.12 15.65
N PRO A 561 9.27 -22.03 15.57
CA PRO A 561 8.30 -21.86 14.49
C PRO A 561 8.91 -21.95 13.09
N LEU A 562 10.12 -21.42 12.90
CA LEU A 562 10.79 -21.42 11.61
C LEU A 562 11.25 -22.82 11.22
N VAL A 563 11.78 -23.59 12.18
CA VAL A 563 12.18 -24.99 11.94
C VAL A 563 10.95 -25.86 11.68
N LEU A 564 9.86 -25.66 12.44
CA LEU A 564 8.60 -26.37 12.21
C LEU A 564 8.01 -26.05 10.84
N MET A 565 8.07 -24.79 10.39
CA MET A 565 7.63 -24.39 9.05
C MET A 565 8.48 -25.06 7.95
N GLU A 566 9.80 -25.15 8.13
CA GLU A 566 10.72 -25.82 7.18
C GLU A 566 10.43 -27.34 7.04
N ILE A 567 10.07 -27.98 8.15
CA ILE A 567 9.84 -29.43 8.20
C ILE A 567 8.41 -29.78 7.79
N PHE A 568 7.39 -29.04 8.24
CA PHE A 568 5.99 -29.43 8.09
C PHE A 568 5.14 -28.49 7.22
N GLY A 569 5.67 -27.34 6.79
CA GLY A 569 4.96 -26.39 5.94
C GLY A 569 4.82 -26.89 4.49
N GLY A 570 3.60 -26.88 3.96
CA GLY A 570 3.28 -27.27 2.58
C GLY A 570 3.49 -28.75 2.24
N LYS A 571 3.89 -29.58 3.21
CA LYS A 571 4.16 -31.01 3.02
C LYS A 571 3.80 -31.84 4.24
N PHE A 572 3.37 -33.07 4.01
CA PHE A 572 3.14 -34.05 5.06
C PHE A 572 4.45 -34.78 5.41
N SER A 573 4.99 -34.54 6.60
CA SER A 573 6.23 -35.12 7.12
C SER A 573 5.99 -35.97 8.36
N PRO A 574 6.78 -37.05 8.59
CA PRO A 574 6.74 -37.80 9.84
C PRO A 574 7.07 -36.91 11.04
N LEU A 575 6.40 -37.11 12.17
CA LEU A 575 6.69 -36.36 13.39
C LEU A 575 8.14 -36.56 13.88
N GLU A 576 8.70 -37.77 13.70
CA GLU A 576 10.09 -38.11 14.07
C GLU A 576 11.17 -37.30 13.34
N GLU A 577 10.79 -36.57 12.28
CA GLU A 577 11.69 -35.64 11.58
C GLU A 577 12.08 -34.45 12.47
N ALA A 578 11.20 -34.02 13.38
CA ALA A 578 11.43 -32.88 14.28
C ALA A 578 11.47 -33.24 15.77
N PHE A 579 10.92 -34.39 16.15
CA PHE A 579 10.78 -34.76 17.56
C PHE A 579 11.36 -36.15 17.83
N ASP A 580 11.93 -36.32 19.02
CA ASP A 580 12.33 -37.62 19.53
C ASP A 580 11.20 -38.24 20.34
N PHE A 581 10.85 -39.47 19.95
CA PHE A 581 9.78 -40.28 20.52
C PHE A 581 10.32 -41.40 21.43
N GLY A 582 11.64 -41.57 21.55
CA GLY A 582 12.24 -42.74 22.17
C GLY A 582 11.74 -44.03 21.49
N SER A 583 11.17 -44.95 22.27
CA SER A 583 10.63 -46.22 21.76
C SER A 583 9.16 -46.17 21.32
N LYS A 584 8.54 -44.99 21.20
CA LYS A 584 7.08 -44.85 20.96
C LYS A 584 6.73 -44.91 19.45
N SER A 585 5.52 -45.37 19.15
CA SER A 585 5.04 -45.62 17.76
C SER A 585 4.55 -44.37 17.01
N LEU A 586 4.30 -43.27 17.73
CA LEU A 586 3.68 -42.05 17.19
C LEU A 586 4.57 -41.31 16.17
N GLY A 587 5.90 -41.50 16.22
CA GLY A 587 6.86 -40.78 15.37
C GLY A 587 6.67 -40.96 13.86
N SER A 588 6.21 -42.13 13.43
CA SER A 588 5.97 -42.44 12.01
C SER A 588 4.76 -41.71 11.40
N ARG A 589 3.88 -41.13 12.23
CA ARG A 589 2.69 -40.42 11.75
C ARG A 589 3.07 -39.21 10.92
N ARG A 590 2.43 -39.08 9.76
CA ARG A 590 2.67 -37.98 8.84
C ARG A 590 1.68 -36.86 9.06
N VAL A 591 2.20 -35.69 9.39
CA VAL A 591 1.42 -34.49 9.65
C VAL A 591 1.89 -33.33 8.78
N THR A 592 1.03 -32.33 8.60
CA THR A 592 1.41 -31.05 8.02
C THR A 592 0.99 -29.92 8.94
N LEU A 593 1.73 -28.82 8.89
CA LEU A 593 1.38 -27.61 9.61
C LEU A 593 0.16 -26.97 8.94
N VAL A 594 -0.81 -26.52 9.73
CA VAL A 594 -2.01 -25.85 9.22
C VAL A 594 -2.29 -24.58 10.02
N SER A 595 -2.95 -23.62 9.38
CA SER A 595 -3.58 -22.49 10.07
C SER A 595 -5.07 -22.77 10.26
N LEU A 596 -5.68 -22.14 11.26
CA LEU A 596 -7.13 -22.19 11.46
C LEU A 596 -7.73 -20.80 11.29
N LYS A 597 -8.91 -20.71 10.68
CA LYS A 597 -9.63 -19.45 10.52
C LYS A 597 -11.12 -19.68 10.75
N ARG A 598 -11.75 -18.84 11.56
CA ARG A 598 -13.21 -18.86 11.69
C ARG A 598 -13.83 -18.19 10.46
N VAL A 599 -14.79 -18.87 9.84
CA VAL A 599 -15.48 -18.38 8.64
C VAL A 599 -16.87 -17.83 9.00
N ALA A 600 -17.51 -17.11 8.09
CA ALA A 600 -18.84 -16.49 8.30
C ALA A 600 -19.92 -17.46 8.83
N GLY A 601 -19.79 -18.76 8.59
CA GLY A 601 -20.67 -19.80 9.14
C GLY A 601 -20.41 -20.16 10.60
N GLY A 602 -19.47 -19.49 11.28
CA GLY A 602 -19.07 -19.79 12.66
C GLY A 602 -18.08 -20.94 12.80
N ASN A 603 -17.93 -21.78 11.77
CA ASN A 603 -17.04 -22.94 11.81
C ASN A 603 -15.56 -22.56 11.67
N LEU A 604 -14.68 -23.38 12.24
CA LEU A 604 -13.24 -23.27 12.08
C LEU A 604 -12.84 -24.08 10.85
N GLN A 605 -12.02 -23.46 10.00
CA GLN A 605 -11.54 -24.09 8.79
C GLN A 605 -10.01 -24.23 8.85
N THR A 606 -9.51 -25.38 8.40
CA THR A 606 -8.08 -25.60 8.19
C THR A 606 -7.63 -25.01 6.86
N CYS A 607 -6.60 -24.17 6.88
CA CYS A 607 -5.98 -23.62 5.68
C CYS A 607 -4.52 -24.11 5.58
N PRO A 608 -4.09 -24.64 4.42
CA PRO A 608 -2.69 -24.98 4.16
C PRO A 608 -1.77 -23.78 4.38
N VAL A 609 -0.56 -24.06 4.86
CA VAL A 609 0.46 -23.03 5.09
C VAL A 609 1.85 -23.54 4.71
N SER A 610 2.64 -22.69 4.09
CA SER A 610 4.04 -22.91 3.77
C SER A 610 4.80 -21.57 3.78
N TRP A 611 6.04 -21.56 3.30
CA TRP A 611 6.80 -20.30 3.16
C TRP A 611 6.18 -19.31 2.18
N ASN A 612 5.48 -19.79 1.15
CA ASN A 612 4.93 -18.99 0.07
C ASN A 612 3.40 -19.11 -0.06
N GLU A 613 2.73 -19.81 0.86
CA GLU A 613 1.27 -19.88 0.91
C GLU A 613 0.70 -19.82 2.33
N GLY A 614 -0.51 -19.29 2.50
CA GLY A 614 -1.14 -19.18 3.82
C GLY A 614 -2.40 -18.30 3.84
N SER A 615 -3.13 -18.34 4.97
CA SER A 615 -4.42 -17.64 5.13
C SER A 615 -4.32 -16.29 5.88
N SER A 616 -3.10 -15.86 6.17
CA SER A 616 -2.76 -14.61 6.88
C SER A 616 -1.44 -14.03 6.39
N ASP A 617 -1.28 -12.70 6.50
CA ASP A 617 0.00 -12.00 6.31
C ASP A 617 1.00 -12.23 7.47
N ARG A 618 0.59 -13.02 8.46
CA ARG A 618 1.34 -13.30 9.68
C ARG A 618 1.35 -14.80 9.95
N LEU A 619 2.48 -15.30 10.45
CA LEU A 619 2.62 -16.69 10.87
C LEU A 619 2.23 -16.87 12.34
N GLY A 620 2.55 -15.90 13.20
CA GLY A 620 2.30 -16.03 14.63
C GLY A 620 1.68 -14.81 15.30
N PHE A 621 1.23 -15.05 16.53
CA PHE A 621 0.60 -14.06 17.40
C PHE A 621 1.20 -14.14 18.79
N LYS A 622 1.69 -13.01 19.30
CA LYS A 622 2.24 -12.92 20.65
C LYS A 622 1.23 -12.27 21.59
N ALA A 623 0.61 -13.10 22.41
CA ALA A 623 -0.39 -12.67 23.37
C ALA A 623 0.27 -11.87 24.50
N LYS A 624 -0.35 -10.75 24.88
CA LYS A 624 0.11 -9.93 26.01
C LYS A 624 -0.70 -10.20 27.27
N THR A 625 -1.90 -10.73 27.07
CA THR A 625 -2.88 -10.98 28.12
C THR A 625 -3.54 -12.33 27.91
N GLN A 626 -4.11 -12.88 28.97
CA GLN A 626 -4.96 -14.06 28.91
C GLN A 626 -6.11 -13.89 27.89
N THR A 627 -6.71 -12.71 27.81
CA THR A 627 -7.79 -12.44 26.85
C THR A 627 -7.32 -12.59 25.40
N ASP A 628 -6.08 -12.22 25.10
CA ASP A 628 -5.50 -12.39 23.77
C ASP A 628 -5.33 -13.87 23.42
N VAL A 629 -4.87 -14.68 24.38
CA VAL A 629 -4.76 -16.14 24.22
C VAL A 629 -6.13 -16.75 23.91
N LEU A 630 -7.15 -16.41 24.70
CA LEU A 630 -8.50 -16.95 24.52
C LEU A 630 -9.11 -16.52 23.17
N LYS A 631 -8.90 -15.26 22.77
CA LYS A 631 -9.32 -14.78 21.44
C LYS A 631 -8.64 -15.55 20.31
N PHE A 632 -7.33 -15.81 20.43
CA PHE A 632 -6.62 -16.60 19.43
C PHE A 632 -7.18 -18.02 19.35
N LEU A 633 -7.42 -18.67 20.49
CA LEU A 633 -7.93 -20.05 20.50
C LEU A 633 -9.38 -20.14 19.97
N ASP A 634 -10.16 -19.06 20.09
CA ASP A 634 -11.48 -18.95 19.47
C ASP A 634 -11.38 -18.70 17.97
N ASP A 635 -10.58 -17.73 17.51
CA ASP A 635 -10.29 -17.51 16.09
C ASP A 635 -8.82 -17.10 15.91
N PRO A 636 -7.97 -18.01 15.40
CA PRO A 636 -6.58 -17.65 15.09
C PRO A 636 -6.46 -16.64 13.94
N GLU A 637 -7.55 -16.40 13.19
CA GLU A 637 -7.63 -15.57 11.98
C GLU A 637 -6.56 -15.97 10.94
N GLY A 638 -6.33 -17.26 10.77
CA GLY A 638 -5.36 -17.80 9.81
C GLY A 638 -3.91 -17.78 10.27
N LYS A 639 -3.63 -17.41 11.53
CA LYS A 639 -2.29 -17.51 12.13
C LYS A 639 -2.02 -18.95 12.56
N VAL A 640 -0.76 -19.37 12.48
CA VAL A 640 -0.32 -20.74 12.75
C VAL A 640 0.16 -20.91 14.18
N PHE A 641 0.92 -19.93 14.67
CA PHE A 641 1.61 -19.99 15.93
C PHE A 641 1.01 -19.03 16.96
N LEU A 642 0.91 -19.48 18.20
CA LEU A 642 0.61 -18.63 19.35
C LEU A 642 1.79 -18.66 20.30
N PHE A 643 2.32 -17.49 20.65
CA PHE A 643 3.18 -17.29 21.80
C PHE A 643 2.29 -16.81 22.95
N PRO A 644 1.98 -17.67 23.94
CA PRO A 644 1.10 -17.29 25.05
C PRO A 644 1.64 -16.14 25.86
N ASP A 645 0.76 -15.53 26.66
CA ASP A 645 1.21 -14.59 27.68
C ASP A 645 1.99 -15.32 28.79
N ASN A 646 2.82 -14.58 29.52
CA ASN A 646 3.75 -15.12 30.51
C ASN A 646 3.08 -15.88 31.68
N HIS A 647 1.74 -15.88 31.79
CA HIS A 647 1.00 -16.57 32.83
C HIS A 647 0.45 -17.95 32.41
N MET A 648 0.43 -18.27 31.11
CA MET A 648 -0.09 -19.56 30.66
C MET A 648 0.85 -20.73 30.96
N HIS A 649 2.16 -20.46 31.05
CA HIS A 649 3.32 -21.36 31.17
C HIS A 649 3.98 -21.78 29.84
N PRO A 650 3.31 -22.40 28.84
CA PRO A 650 3.95 -22.75 27.57
C PRO A 650 4.52 -21.54 26.83
N ASP A 651 5.59 -21.76 26.05
CA ASP A 651 6.24 -20.71 25.26
C ASP A 651 5.67 -20.65 23.82
N LEU A 652 5.12 -21.75 23.30
CA LEU A 652 4.63 -21.83 21.92
C LEU A 652 3.52 -22.88 21.75
N LEU A 653 2.46 -22.53 21.01
CA LEU A 653 1.39 -23.42 20.54
C LEU A 653 1.26 -23.37 19.01
N TRP A 654 0.85 -24.48 18.39
CA TRP A 654 0.58 -24.59 16.95
C TRP A 654 -0.39 -25.73 16.61
N PHE A 655 -0.78 -25.85 15.35
CA PHE A 655 -1.70 -26.87 14.85
C PHE A 655 -1.08 -27.74 13.76
N PHE A 656 -1.18 -29.05 13.92
CA PHE A 656 -0.92 -30.03 12.87
C PHE A 656 -2.23 -30.65 12.41
N GLN A 657 -2.26 -31.06 11.13
CA GLN A 657 -3.29 -31.95 10.59
C GLN A 657 -2.67 -33.28 10.21
N ASP A 658 -3.27 -34.37 10.67
CA ASP A 658 -2.86 -35.71 10.29
C ASP A 658 -3.27 -36.05 8.84
N LYS A 659 -2.38 -36.71 8.11
CA LYS A 659 -2.60 -37.04 6.70
C LYS A 659 -3.81 -37.96 6.50
N ASP A 660 -3.93 -38.98 7.34
CA ASP A 660 -4.81 -40.11 7.11
C ASP A 660 -6.17 -39.89 7.80
N THR A 661 -6.17 -39.37 9.02
CA THR A 661 -7.40 -39.15 9.79
C THR A 661 -8.00 -37.76 9.59
N LYS A 662 -7.23 -36.80 9.05
CA LYS A 662 -7.57 -35.36 8.99
C LYS A 662 -7.78 -34.69 10.35
N GLU A 663 -7.56 -35.42 11.43
CA GLU A 663 -7.69 -34.91 12.79
C GLU A 663 -6.59 -33.88 13.10
N LEU A 664 -6.93 -32.88 13.93
CA LEU A 664 -5.98 -31.89 14.40
C LEU A 664 -5.23 -32.32 15.65
N ILE A 665 -3.93 -31.98 15.70
CA ILE A 665 -3.07 -32.13 16.88
C ILE A 665 -2.61 -30.73 17.31
N ILE A 666 -2.81 -30.39 18.58
CA ILE A 666 -2.27 -29.15 19.16
C ILE A 666 -0.87 -29.44 19.67
N GLY A 667 0.14 -28.81 19.08
CA GLY A 667 1.47 -28.79 19.65
C GLY A 667 1.56 -27.78 20.78
N VAL A 668 2.17 -28.18 21.90
CA VAL A 668 2.42 -27.32 23.06
C VAL A 668 3.88 -27.48 23.44
N ASN A 669 4.65 -26.39 23.42
CA ASN A 669 6.08 -26.43 23.69
C ASN A 669 6.46 -25.62 24.92
N GLN A 670 7.37 -26.20 25.71
CA GLN A 670 8.21 -25.47 26.65
C GLN A 670 9.67 -25.56 26.21
N SER A 671 10.26 -24.40 25.95
CA SER A 671 11.69 -24.22 25.69
C SER A 671 12.43 -24.05 27.01
N LYS A 672 13.57 -24.74 27.15
CA LYS A 672 14.51 -24.52 28.25
C LYS A 672 15.94 -24.53 27.72
N ILE A 673 16.67 -23.45 27.96
CA ILE A 673 18.09 -23.37 27.64
C ILE A 673 18.90 -23.75 28.87
N LYS A 674 19.17 -25.04 29.02
CA LYS A 674 20.10 -25.60 30.03
C LYS A 674 20.87 -26.76 29.42
N THR A 675 22.13 -26.94 29.81
CA THR A 675 22.95 -28.11 29.39
C THR A 675 22.66 -29.38 30.17
N LYS A 676 21.97 -29.28 31.30
CA LYS A 676 21.53 -30.42 32.12
C LYS A 676 20.16 -30.12 32.71
N PHE A 677 19.27 -31.10 32.60
CA PHE A 677 17.99 -31.09 33.28
C PHE A 677 18.10 -31.92 34.56
N ASP A 678 17.90 -31.27 35.71
CA ASP A 678 17.55 -32.00 36.91
C ASP A 678 16.08 -32.44 36.86
N ASP A 679 15.73 -33.47 37.64
CA ASP A 679 14.37 -34.05 37.67
C ASP A 679 13.29 -33.01 38.00
N GLY A 680 13.63 -32.03 38.85
CA GLY A 680 12.72 -30.94 39.22
C GLY A 680 12.40 -30.00 38.06
N THR A 681 13.42 -29.63 37.27
CA THR A 681 13.29 -28.81 36.06
C THR A 681 12.50 -29.57 34.99
N TRP A 682 12.78 -30.87 34.82
CA TRP A 682 12.05 -31.73 33.89
C TRP A 682 10.56 -31.83 34.26
N GLN A 683 10.25 -32.12 35.52
CA GLN A 683 8.88 -32.17 36.00
C GLN A 683 8.17 -30.81 35.87
N GLY A 684 8.88 -29.71 36.13
CA GLY A 684 8.38 -28.37 35.89
C GLY A 684 8.06 -28.10 34.41
N ALA A 685 8.89 -28.57 33.49
CA ALA A 685 8.66 -28.46 32.05
C ALA A 685 7.46 -29.30 31.60
N ILE A 686 7.33 -30.55 32.04
CA ILE A 686 6.15 -31.40 31.82
C ILE A 686 4.90 -30.68 32.32
N ASN A 687 4.96 -30.12 33.53
CA ASN A 687 3.83 -29.42 34.10
C ASN A 687 3.44 -28.22 33.24
N SER A 688 4.42 -27.47 32.72
CA SER A 688 4.18 -26.28 31.92
C SER A 688 3.46 -26.58 30.60
N VAL A 689 3.67 -27.77 30.01
CA VAL A 689 3.01 -28.21 28.76
C VAL A 689 1.78 -29.09 29.01
N THR A 690 1.39 -29.29 30.26
CA THR A 690 0.23 -30.11 30.63
C THR A 690 -0.99 -29.21 30.75
N PRO A 691 -2.00 -29.34 29.88
CA PRO A 691 -3.10 -28.37 29.79
C PRO A 691 -3.88 -28.12 31.09
N GLU A 692 -3.97 -29.12 31.96
CA GLU A 692 -4.60 -29.02 33.28
C GLU A 692 -3.91 -28.01 34.21
N PHE A 693 -2.67 -27.60 33.91
CA PHE A 693 -1.89 -26.68 34.74
C PHE A 693 -1.79 -25.26 34.15
N PHE A 694 -2.38 -25.01 32.99
CA PHE A 694 -2.40 -23.67 32.38
C PHE A 694 -3.13 -22.66 33.29
N TYR A 695 -2.50 -21.51 33.53
CA TYR A 695 -2.98 -20.48 34.47
C TYR A 695 -3.25 -20.97 35.90
N THR A 696 -2.51 -21.98 36.35
CA THR A 696 -2.56 -22.45 37.74
C THR A 696 -1.31 -22.05 38.52
N MET A 697 -1.48 -21.80 39.82
CA MET A 697 -0.40 -21.59 40.79
C MET A 697 -0.61 -22.51 41.99
N VAL A 698 0.45 -22.85 42.70
CA VAL A 698 0.37 -23.63 43.94
C VAL A 698 0.47 -22.67 45.12
N VAL A 699 -0.58 -22.58 45.93
CA VAL A 699 -0.63 -21.76 47.15
C VAL A 699 -0.86 -22.69 48.33
N LYS A 700 0.09 -22.75 49.28
CA LYS A 700 0.03 -23.63 50.46
C LYS A 700 -0.22 -25.11 50.15
N GLY A 701 0.30 -25.60 49.03
CA GLY A 701 0.12 -26.99 48.59
C GLY A 701 -1.17 -27.25 47.83
N GLU A 702 -2.10 -26.29 47.77
CA GLU A 702 -3.31 -26.37 46.96
C GLU A 702 -3.08 -25.70 45.61
N ARG A 703 -3.57 -26.33 44.54
CA ARG A 703 -3.53 -25.74 43.20
C ARG A 703 -4.72 -24.79 43.04
N ILE A 704 -4.42 -23.53 42.78
CA ILE A 704 -5.40 -22.48 42.56
C ILE A 704 -5.28 -21.99 41.12
N GLN A 705 -6.40 -22.02 40.38
CA GLN A 705 -6.51 -21.35 39.10
C GLN A 705 -6.69 -19.85 39.35
N TYR A 706 -5.70 -19.06 38.96
CA TYR A 706 -5.65 -17.64 39.36
C TYR A 706 -6.14 -16.69 38.28
N ALA A 707 -6.21 -17.16 37.04
CA ALA A 707 -6.77 -16.40 35.94
C ALA A 707 -8.20 -16.90 35.67
N ARG A 708 -9.16 -15.98 35.54
CA ARG A 708 -10.51 -16.31 35.08
C ARG A 708 -10.41 -16.69 33.61
N VAL A 709 -10.03 -17.94 33.33
CA VAL A 709 -10.44 -18.55 32.07
C VAL A 709 -11.97 -18.44 32.09
N SER A 710 -12.63 -17.94 31.05
CA SER A 710 -14.09 -17.78 30.97
C SER A 710 -14.88 -19.11 31.10
N HIS A 711 -14.21 -20.16 31.55
CA HIS A 711 -14.16 -21.50 30.99
C HIS A 711 -13.43 -22.34 32.06
N PRO A 712 -14.14 -22.85 33.09
CA PRO A 712 -13.55 -23.56 34.22
C PRO A 712 -12.80 -24.85 33.82
N ASN A 713 -12.84 -25.22 32.54
CA ASN A 713 -12.07 -26.31 31.96
C ASN A 713 -11.60 -25.93 30.53
N LEU A 714 -10.55 -25.11 30.43
CA LEU A 714 -9.92 -24.68 29.16
C LEU A 714 -9.72 -25.83 28.16
N VAL A 715 -9.43 -27.04 28.66
CA VAL A 715 -9.30 -28.26 27.85
C VAL A 715 -10.64 -28.68 27.28
N ALA A 716 -11.69 -28.80 28.11
CA ALA A 716 -13.04 -29.12 27.64
C ALA A 716 -13.63 -28.05 26.72
N ASP A 717 -13.23 -26.79 26.89
CA ASP A 717 -13.67 -25.68 26.05
C ASP A 717 -12.91 -25.64 24.71
N LEU A 718 -11.59 -25.89 24.71
CA LEU A 718 -10.85 -26.18 23.49
C LEU A 718 -11.42 -27.40 22.77
N GLU A 719 -11.80 -28.43 23.51
CA GLU A 719 -12.44 -29.63 22.97
C GLU A 719 -13.81 -29.32 22.39
N ARG A 720 -14.64 -28.49 23.05
CA ARG A 720 -15.94 -28.07 22.51
C ARG A 720 -15.73 -27.27 21.23
N THR A 721 -14.87 -26.26 21.26
CA THR A 721 -14.56 -25.40 20.10
C THR A 721 -14.00 -26.20 18.94
N LEU A 722 -13.16 -27.22 19.18
CA LEU A 722 -12.63 -28.09 18.13
C LEU A 722 -13.62 -29.16 17.66
N LYS A 723 -14.52 -29.64 18.54
CA LYS A 723 -15.54 -30.64 18.18
C LYS A 723 -16.72 -30.03 17.43
N THR A 724 -17.31 -28.94 17.91
CA THR A 724 -18.51 -28.34 17.30
C THR A 724 -18.21 -27.64 15.97
N ASN A 725 -16.97 -27.21 15.73
CA ASN A 725 -16.69 -26.28 14.63
C ASN A 725 -15.84 -26.85 13.50
N LEU A 726 -15.34 -28.09 13.60
CA LEU A 726 -14.53 -28.70 12.54
C LEU A 726 -15.25 -29.83 11.80
N TRP A 727 -16.22 -30.52 12.41
CA TRP A 727 -16.98 -31.63 11.81
C TRP A 727 -18.34 -31.81 12.53
N GLU A 728 -19.44 -31.32 11.94
CA GLU A 728 -20.78 -31.84 12.24
C GLU A 728 -21.14 -32.86 11.17
N ASP A 729 -20.91 -34.14 11.46
CA ASP A 729 -21.74 -35.20 10.92
C ASP A 729 -22.77 -35.47 12.03
N GLU A 730 -23.92 -34.79 11.98
CA GLU A 730 -24.97 -34.87 13.00
C GLU A 730 -25.52 -36.30 13.21
N ASP A 731 -25.15 -37.26 12.35
CA ASP A 731 -25.63 -38.64 12.33
C ASP A 731 -24.69 -39.68 12.97
N ALA A 732 -23.54 -39.29 13.57
CA ALA A 732 -22.64 -40.24 14.21
C ALA A 732 -23.04 -40.54 15.68
N PRO A 733 -23.31 -41.81 16.08
CA PRO A 733 -23.76 -42.15 17.44
C PRO A 733 -22.75 -41.76 18.54
N GLU A 734 -23.27 -41.29 19.68
CA GLU A 734 -22.50 -40.79 20.85
C GLU A 734 -21.59 -41.82 21.56
N ASP A 735 -21.64 -43.10 21.21
CA ASP A 735 -20.85 -44.14 21.88
C ASP A 735 -19.45 -44.33 21.26
N GLN A 736 -18.46 -43.73 21.93
CA GLN A 736 -17.03 -44.09 21.91
C GLN A 736 -16.33 -44.22 20.53
N GLN A 737 -16.22 -43.12 19.77
CA GLN A 737 -15.09 -42.99 18.82
C GLN A 737 -13.82 -42.61 19.58
N PHE A 738 -13.00 -43.60 19.93
CA PHE A 738 -11.63 -43.34 20.36
C PHE A 738 -10.86 -42.64 19.23
N ARG A 739 -10.43 -41.39 19.45
CA ARG A 739 -9.57 -40.67 18.49
C ARG A 739 -8.33 -41.52 18.21
N LYS A 740 -8.02 -41.73 16.93
CA LYS A 740 -6.81 -42.47 16.53
C LYS A 740 -5.56 -41.60 16.68
N THR A 741 -5.73 -40.29 16.69
CA THR A 741 -4.66 -39.29 16.77
C THR A 741 -4.68 -38.60 18.14
N PRO A 742 -3.53 -38.42 18.81
CA PRO A 742 -3.49 -37.71 20.08
C PRO A 742 -3.97 -36.26 19.91
N ARG A 743 -4.62 -35.73 20.95
CA ARG A 743 -5.15 -34.36 20.94
C ARG A 743 -4.04 -33.32 21.07
N PHE A 744 -3.11 -33.60 21.97
CA PHE A 744 -1.96 -32.76 22.28
C PHE A 744 -0.68 -33.49 21.89
N LEU A 745 0.30 -32.73 21.42
CA LEU A 745 1.70 -33.15 21.36
C LEU A 745 2.46 -32.24 22.32
N ARG A 746 2.83 -32.77 23.47
CA ARG A 746 3.53 -32.06 24.54
C ARG A 746 5.03 -32.14 24.25
N VAL A 747 5.64 -31.00 23.99
CA VAL A 747 7.02 -30.89 23.51
C VAL A 747 7.88 -30.18 24.54
N ILE A 748 9.01 -30.79 24.87
CA ILE A 748 10.07 -30.11 25.63
C ILE A 748 11.23 -29.85 24.67
N SER A 749 11.61 -28.58 24.51
CA SER A 749 12.72 -28.18 23.65
C SER A 749 13.93 -27.81 24.49
N SER A 750 15.06 -28.52 24.25
CA SER A 750 16.31 -28.34 24.96
C SER A 750 17.49 -28.53 24.01
N PRO A 751 18.61 -27.78 24.15
CA PRO A 751 19.86 -28.07 23.46
C PRO A 751 20.59 -29.35 23.93
N ASP A 752 20.09 -30.00 24.99
CA ASP A 752 20.61 -31.27 25.50
C ASP A 752 19.85 -32.45 24.89
N ASP A 753 20.48 -33.13 23.93
CA ASP A 753 19.91 -34.26 23.18
C ASP A 753 19.89 -35.59 23.97
N LYS A 754 20.38 -35.64 25.22
CA LYS A 754 20.48 -36.90 26.00
C LYS A 754 19.32 -37.09 26.97
N GLN A 755 18.10 -36.83 26.53
CA GLN A 755 16.90 -36.86 27.38
C GLN A 755 16.03 -38.12 27.20
N ASP A 756 16.47 -39.09 26.40
CA ASP A 756 15.76 -40.35 26.10
C ASP A 756 15.29 -41.09 27.37
N LYS A 757 16.10 -41.02 28.43
CA LYS A 757 15.79 -41.64 29.74
C LYS A 757 14.54 -41.08 30.41
N HIS A 758 14.09 -39.90 30.01
CA HIS A 758 12.95 -39.20 30.61
C HIS A 758 11.67 -39.27 29.78
N LEU A 759 11.72 -39.94 28.61
CA LEU A 759 10.57 -40.14 27.73
C LEU A 759 9.70 -41.34 28.12
N ASP A 760 10.09 -42.12 29.14
CA ASP A 760 9.30 -43.24 29.67
C ASP A 760 7.93 -42.74 30.19
N GLY A 761 6.84 -43.23 29.58
CA GLY A 761 5.48 -42.85 29.93
C GLY A 761 4.58 -42.52 28.72
N LYS A 762 3.69 -41.52 28.88
CA LYS A 762 2.61 -41.18 27.93
C LYS A 762 3.11 -40.93 26.50
N ASP A 763 2.37 -41.44 25.51
CA ASP A 763 2.75 -41.40 24.08
C ASP A 763 2.83 -39.99 23.47
N ASP A 764 2.20 -39.01 24.12
CA ASP A 764 2.06 -37.63 23.64
C ASP A 764 3.18 -36.69 24.13
N LEU A 765 4.11 -37.15 24.98
CA LEU A 765 5.26 -36.38 25.44
C LEU A 765 6.51 -36.71 24.62
N VAL A 766 7.12 -35.68 24.03
CA VAL A 766 8.28 -35.78 23.12
C VAL A 766 9.31 -34.68 23.40
N VAL A 767 10.55 -34.89 22.91
CA VAL A 767 11.61 -33.88 22.94
C VAL A 767 11.82 -33.30 21.55
N PHE A 768 11.98 -31.99 21.43
CA PHE A 768 12.36 -31.38 20.15
C PHE A 768 13.83 -31.67 19.84
N ARG A 769 14.11 -32.11 18.62
CA ARG A 769 15.44 -32.48 18.16
C ARG A 769 16.33 -31.25 17.94
N TRP A 770 17.33 -31.05 18.80
CA TRP A 770 18.24 -29.91 18.68
C TRP A 770 19.03 -29.94 17.37
N ASP A 771 19.35 -31.13 16.84
CA ASP A 771 20.04 -31.30 15.55
C ASP A 771 19.29 -30.63 14.39
N GLN A 772 17.96 -30.50 14.47
CA GLN A 772 17.18 -29.77 13.47
C GLN A 772 17.39 -28.25 13.58
N VAL A 773 17.53 -27.70 14.79
CA VAL A 773 17.92 -26.29 14.97
C VAL A 773 19.35 -26.09 14.46
N GLN A 774 20.28 -26.99 14.77
CA GLN A 774 21.66 -26.92 14.29
C GLN A 774 21.73 -26.94 12.77
N LYS A 775 20.97 -27.83 12.12
CA LYS A 775 20.84 -27.89 10.65
C LYS A 775 20.28 -26.59 10.08
N TYR A 776 19.36 -25.95 10.78
CA TYR A 776 18.77 -24.68 10.37
C TYR A 776 19.75 -23.50 10.50
N ILE A 777 20.47 -23.36 11.62
CA ILE A 777 21.37 -22.21 11.87
C ILE A 777 22.84 -22.43 11.49
N GLY A 778 23.19 -23.64 11.06
CA GLY A 778 24.53 -24.02 10.59
C GLY A 778 25.61 -23.83 11.66
N SER A 779 26.77 -23.32 11.26
CA SER A 779 27.94 -23.12 12.14
C SER A 779 27.71 -22.15 13.30
N THR A 780 26.59 -21.41 13.32
CA THR A 780 26.24 -20.56 14.46
C THR A 780 25.82 -21.38 15.69
N ALA A 781 25.42 -22.64 15.50
CA ALA A 781 25.10 -23.55 16.58
C ALA A 781 26.25 -23.73 17.59
N ASP A 782 27.50 -23.75 17.13
CA ASP A 782 28.67 -23.90 18.01
C ASP A 782 28.81 -22.71 18.96
N SER A 783 28.50 -21.50 18.48
CA SER A 783 28.47 -20.28 19.30
C SER A 783 27.38 -20.34 20.37
N VAL A 784 26.24 -20.98 20.08
CA VAL A 784 25.15 -21.18 21.04
C VAL A 784 25.61 -22.11 22.16
N VAL A 785 26.18 -23.27 21.81
CA VAL A 785 26.70 -24.23 22.81
C VAL A 785 27.76 -23.59 23.69
N ASN A 786 28.68 -22.80 23.12
CA ASN A 786 29.69 -22.07 23.87
C ASN A 786 29.10 -21.03 24.83
N THR A 787 28.06 -20.30 24.41
CA THR A 787 27.37 -19.29 25.25
C THR A 787 26.61 -19.94 26.41
N ILE A 788 26.05 -21.13 26.19
CA ILE A 788 25.40 -21.89 27.27
C ILE A 788 26.47 -22.49 28.21
N GLY A 789 27.57 -23.01 27.64
CA GLY A 789 28.67 -23.60 28.40
C GLY A 789 29.45 -22.62 29.27
N SER A 790 29.61 -21.36 28.85
CA SER A 790 30.32 -20.31 29.60
C SER A 790 29.59 -19.82 30.86
N VAL A 791 28.33 -20.23 31.06
CA VAL A 791 27.50 -19.91 32.24
C VAL A 791 27.49 -21.05 33.26
N VAL A 792 27.96 -22.23 32.86
CA VAL A 792 28.08 -23.43 33.70
C VAL A 792 29.46 -23.51 34.37
N LEU A 793 30.42 -22.71 33.89
CA LEU A 793 31.71 -22.41 34.52
C LEU A 793 31.61 -21.11 35.32
#